data_AF-A0A518AP23-F1
#
_entry.id   AF-A0A518AP23-F1
#
_cell.length_a   1.000
_cell.length_b   1.000
_cell.length_c   1.000
_cell.angle_alpha   90.00
_cell.angle_beta   90.00
_cell.angle_gamma   90.00
#
_symmetry.space_group_name_H-M   'P 1'
#
loop_
_entity.id
_entity.type
_entity.pdbx_description
1 polymer ?
#
loop_
_entity_poly.entity_id
_entity_poly.type
_entity_poly.pdbx_seq_one_letter_code
_entity_poly.pdbx_strand_id
1 'polypeptide(L)'
;MSLYSARSAFMDLGRVLIVGLLCGVAAPALAANDVAGTLFTLTNSTTAPNGAWSWFQDERVVIDDSDPNNTLLMASSVSAGSGSESGDIDLLWMNLDTQQQGEYELHNQFQQDDHDSAAIYVRPDGRYLAMYAGHFLDGLTRWRVSTNPHDPTSWGAEQTLNNGDASTYNNIYYLPNDNNGAGRTYNFTRTDNWDPNVQISDDDGSTWTEVGKLLTQGTTGDRPYVRYGSDGNKIHFITTEEHPRQNQNSVYHGYVRDGVLYSTAGEVIDSNLFDASGAAPAALTPVFTNGSEFDGVTLTRAWTIDMEVDNTGNPVGILSARVNDSNQDHRFLYARFDGIEWQVHQMAAAGGYLYSSEDDYTGLASVDPDNPNVVYMSSDIDPRSGSTTNKYELYKGVTDDFGASWTWSAITENSTIDNVRPVVADWNGNETAVTWMRGTYTTYADWNTEIVGVQLSATDAKSLLWRGDASQATLWDLNTTANWDSGGDIHDVYLEGAEVAFGDSASSTTVHLASNVSPMGVAFNNSSQAYTLTGSGGIGGSGRLRVIGGGTVTLANGDNSYTGPTEIARGTLAISGEAKLSGSSHIHVMEQGVFDTTAVVGDAYVLDAQQLTIEGNVQGNVAATNASTVHLQAAHSLTGNLSVASGSLTTGTGTITGHLVAREGGTIQIGGQGMPALQTNQLVDNFDSYNNSTTTTIGANSSGDATNGVWLGVFDGTGAANVVDESGSNQSLDVFGIPDQGSGGWRGAQTDLTSSFDTDMSVADQSNTTLFFQFKAVSNTGTFDTMFGLTDSTANLDLNDAWSDFAVMPFLAGGGVGAADFKATTELGDQIAIENVVGDQWYNVWMVVDTTDNLFDIYVSTGTDDGVLAIENAIFRNGLGNADLTSFGIAGREAGHVRIDNLYRSDGVSITNPLSSPSVTQFVGETLLVTGDLTLETGGTVVFDIATSGSNDKLAVGGNLNAGGTLTLVHDAAAPALAAGDAFDLLDFATLDGVFDELSLPTLNASLRWNTSRLLTEGILSVEAGLVGDFNSDGIVNLADYTVWRDTLGSVGGGLAADANADLRIDMDDYLAWKANFGATMPAPRFDQSQVPEPSAWLLAISLVGVSWRAIRG
;
A
#
# COMPACT_ATOMS: atom_id res chain seq x y z
N MET A 1 -34.71 35.54 64.00
CA MET A 1 -34.10 36.55 63.11
C MET A 1 -33.44 35.79 61.98
N SER A 2 -33.75 35.94 60.71
CA SER A 2 -34.83 36.62 59.98
C SER A 2 -34.37 36.47 58.54
N LEU A 3 -35.03 35.61 57.76
CA LEU A 3 -35.72 36.00 56.53
C LEU A 3 -34.75 36.23 55.35
N TYR A 4 -34.98 35.82 54.11
CA TYR A 4 -36.13 35.44 53.28
C TYR A 4 -35.44 35.03 51.96
N SER A 5 -35.87 34.18 51.05
CA SER A 5 -37.08 33.41 50.72
C SER A 5 -36.67 32.69 49.42
N ALA A 6 -37.20 31.58 48.95
CA ALA A 6 -38.17 30.59 49.38
C ALA A 6 -38.04 29.50 48.27
N ARG A 7 -37.88 28.23 48.65
CA ARG A 7 -38.93 27.19 48.56
C ARG A 7 -39.29 26.82 47.12
N SER A 8 -39.47 25.56 46.74
CA SER A 8 -39.43 24.24 47.39
C SER A 8 -39.91 23.28 46.30
N ALA A 9 -39.23 22.14 46.09
CA ALA A 9 -39.73 20.79 46.40
C ALA A 9 -41.03 20.40 45.64
N PHE A 10 -41.11 19.28 44.92
CA PHE A 10 -40.95 17.91 45.41
C PHE A 10 -40.90 16.93 44.21
N MET A 11 -40.15 15.83 44.40
CA MET A 11 -40.34 14.43 43.95
C MET A 11 -41.29 14.15 42.77
N ASP A 12 -40.82 13.43 41.73
CA ASP A 12 -41.01 11.95 41.65
C ASP A 12 -40.21 11.30 40.49
N LEU A 13 -40.01 9.98 40.62
CA LEU A 13 -39.18 9.03 39.86
C LEU A 13 -39.15 9.12 38.31
N GLY A 14 -37.97 8.82 37.73
CA GLY A 14 -37.88 8.12 36.42
C GLY A 14 -36.60 8.31 35.61
N ARG A 15 -35.70 7.30 35.65
CA ARG A 15 -34.62 6.94 34.69
C ARG A 15 -33.57 8.01 34.28
N VAL A 16 -32.28 7.64 34.26
CA VAL A 16 -31.28 7.89 33.17
C VAL A 16 -29.84 7.64 33.69
N LEU A 17 -29.10 6.89 32.87
CA LEU A 17 -27.63 6.71 32.72
C LEU A 17 -26.70 6.83 33.94
N ILE A 18 -25.97 5.75 34.18
CA ILE A 18 -24.68 5.75 34.89
C ILE A 18 -23.63 6.32 33.94
N VAL A 19 -23.11 7.51 34.23
CA VAL A 19 -21.87 8.04 33.65
C VAL A 19 -20.71 7.52 34.48
N GLY A 20 -19.87 6.67 33.90
CA GLY A 20 -18.59 6.27 34.47
C GLY A 20 -17.60 7.43 34.38
N LEU A 21 -16.98 7.77 35.51
CA LEU A 21 -15.83 8.67 35.55
C LEU A 21 -14.63 7.97 34.90
N LEU A 22 -14.32 8.34 33.65
CA LEU A 22 -12.98 8.21 33.09
C LEU A 22 -12.14 9.39 33.59
N CYS A 23 -11.14 9.13 34.42
CA CYS A 23 -9.99 10.03 34.54
C CYS A 23 -9.16 9.89 33.27
N GLY A 24 -9.60 10.54 32.20
CA GLY A 24 -8.77 10.77 31.03
C GLY A 24 -7.58 11.64 31.45
N VAL A 25 -6.38 11.10 31.35
CA VAL A 25 -5.20 11.96 31.20
C VAL A 25 -5.34 12.52 29.79
N ALA A 26 -5.93 13.71 29.67
CA ALA A 26 -5.93 14.42 28.41
C ALA A 26 -4.46 14.62 28.02
N ALA A 27 -4.07 14.11 26.84
CA ALA A 27 -2.90 14.64 26.16
C ALA A 27 -3.06 16.18 26.14
N PRO A 28 -2.02 16.96 26.47
CA PRO A 28 -2.11 18.41 26.36
C PRO A 28 -2.58 18.73 24.94
N ALA A 29 -3.64 19.52 24.80
CA ALA A 29 -4.02 20.04 23.50
C ALA A 29 -2.80 20.77 22.92
N LEU A 30 -2.40 20.39 21.71
CA LEU A 30 -1.31 21.04 20.99
C LEU A 30 -1.59 22.54 20.90
N ALA A 31 -0.55 23.36 21.05
CA ALA A 31 -0.70 24.81 20.97
C ALA A 31 -1.10 25.22 19.54
N ALA A 32 -1.86 26.31 19.40
CA ALA A 32 -2.11 26.87 18.07
C ALA A 32 -0.79 27.37 17.48
N ASN A 33 -0.58 27.14 16.17
CA ASN A 33 0.66 27.47 15.45
C ASN A 33 1.90 26.73 15.97
N ASP A 34 1.78 25.42 16.22
CA ASP A 34 2.91 24.61 16.68
C ASP A 34 3.96 24.46 15.57
N VAL A 35 5.23 24.49 15.94
CA VAL A 35 6.37 24.38 15.02
C VAL A 35 7.43 23.48 15.66
N ALA A 36 7.86 22.45 14.93
CA ALA A 36 8.97 21.60 15.34
C ALA A 36 10.29 22.37 15.23
N GLY A 37 10.94 22.61 16.37
CA GLY A 37 12.19 23.39 16.45
C GLY A 37 11.97 24.85 16.87
N THR A 38 13.05 25.64 16.81
CA THR A 38 12.98 27.06 17.14
C THR A 38 12.74 27.85 15.86
N LEU A 39 11.52 28.38 15.71
CA LEU A 39 11.16 29.25 14.60
C LEU A 39 11.92 30.57 14.67
N PHE A 40 12.60 30.92 13.58
CA PHE A 40 13.14 32.26 13.34
C PHE A 40 12.42 32.95 12.18
N THR A 41 12.43 34.28 12.18
CA THR A 41 11.78 35.12 11.15
C THR A 41 12.83 36.03 10.54
N LEU A 42 13.04 35.89 9.23
CA LEU A 42 14.00 36.70 8.46
C LEU A 42 13.42 38.04 8.03
N THR A 43 12.12 38.07 7.71
CA THR A 43 11.34 39.32 7.52
C THR A 43 10.82 39.85 8.86
N ASN A 44 10.05 40.95 8.85
CA ASN A 44 9.48 41.66 10.02
C ASN A 44 10.38 42.79 10.56
N SER A 45 11.16 43.42 9.67
CA SER A 45 11.78 44.72 9.91
C SER A 45 10.97 45.84 9.22
N THR A 46 11.29 47.10 9.50
CA THR A 46 10.69 48.23 8.77
C THR A 46 11.07 48.29 7.29
N THR A 47 12.16 47.63 6.94
CA THR A 47 12.82 47.63 5.61
C THR A 47 12.67 46.30 4.87
N ALA A 48 12.14 45.27 5.54
CA ALA A 48 11.72 43.99 4.94
C ALA A 48 10.46 43.51 5.68
N PRO A 49 9.30 44.17 5.47
CA PRO A 49 8.09 43.93 6.26
C PRO A 49 7.40 42.60 5.97
N ASN A 50 7.60 42.05 4.76
CA ASN A 50 7.10 40.77 4.29
C ASN A 50 8.00 40.30 3.13
N GLY A 51 7.77 39.11 2.59
CA GLY A 51 8.56 38.59 1.49
C GLY A 51 7.89 37.41 0.80
N ALA A 52 8.09 37.27 -0.51
CA ALA A 52 7.73 36.08 -1.27
C ALA A 52 8.80 35.70 -2.29
N TRP A 53 8.76 34.45 -2.72
CA TRP A 53 9.60 33.91 -3.79
C TRP A 53 8.80 32.96 -4.68
N SER A 54 9.19 32.93 -5.96
CA SER A 54 8.86 31.84 -6.88
C SER A 54 9.89 30.72 -6.74
N TRP A 55 9.56 29.53 -7.26
CA TRP A 55 10.42 28.34 -7.18
C TRP A 55 11.21 28.08 -8.47
N PHE A 56 11.31 29.07 -9.36
CA PHE A 56 12.02 28.95 -10.63
C PHE A 56 13.37 29.69 -10.66
N GLN A 57 13.78 30.21 -9.51
CA GLN A 57 15.06 30.87 -9.29
C GLN A 57 15.77 30.13 -8.19
N ASP A 58 16.90 29.51 -8.51
CA ASP A 58 17.78 28.90 -7.52
C ASP A 58 19.28 29.15 -7.75
N GLU A 59 20.07 29.18 -6.69
CA GLU A 59 19.63 29.02 -5.30
C GLU A 59 19.03 30.31 -4.72
N ARG A 60 17.77 30.29 -4.27
CA ARG A 60 17.16 31.46 -3.58
C ARG A 60 17.45 31.46 -2.08
N VAL A 61 17.85 30.31 -1.53
CA VAL A 61 18.34 30.17 -0.15
C VAL A 61 19.65 29.41 -0.20
N VAL A 62 20.69 29.93 0.44
CA VAL A 62 22.01 29.29 0.50
C VAL A 62 22.56 29.34 1.91
N ILE A 63 23.41 28.38 2.25
CA ILE A 63 24.23 28.42 3.46
C ILE A 63 25.70 28.57 3.06
N ASP A 64 26.36 29.59 3.61
CA ASP A 64 27.82 29.68 3.60
C ASP A 64 28.36 29.19 4.94
N ASP A 65 28.91 27.98 4.93
CA ASP A 65 29.59 27.34 6.04
C ASP A 65 31.13 27.35 5.90
N SER A 66 31.64 28.06 4.89
CA SER A 66 33.06 28.07 4.56
C SER A 66 33.89 29.01 5.45
N ASP A 67 33.26 29.94 6.18
CA ASP A 67 33.88 30.65 7.31
C ASP A 67 33.74 29.82 8.60
N PRO A 68 34.83 29.27 9.16
CA PRO A 68 34.78 28.45 10.36
C PRO A 68 34.32 29.19 11.63
N ASN A 69 34.12 30.51 11.56
CA ASN A 69 33.64 31.31 12.68
C ASN A 69 32.17 31.74 12.54
N ASN A 70 31.57 31.60 11.36
CA ASN A 70 30.23 32.11 11.06
C ASN A 70 29.57 31.25 9.98
N THR A 71 28.56 30.47 10.36
CA THR A 71 27.65 29.83 9.41
C THR A 71 26.52 30.81 9.06
N LEU A 72 26.43 31.20 7.79
CA LEU A 72 25.48 32.21 7.31
C LEU A 72 24.42 31.59 6.40
N LEU A 73 23.17 31.65 6.83
CA LEU A 73 22.02 31.43 5.95
C LEU A 73 21.67 32.75 5.26
N MET A 74 21.50 32.72 3.94
CA MET A 74 21.02 33.84 3.14
C MET A 74 19.80 33.42 2.33
N ALA A 75 18.80 34.29 2.24
CA ALA A 75 17.60 34.09 1.45
C ALA A 75 17.28 35.34 0.63
N SER A 76 16.87 35.19 -0.63
CA SER A 76 16.32 36.30 -1.42
C SER A 76 14.79 36.27 -1.42
N SER A 77 14.18 37.43 -1.27
CA SER A 77 12.73 37.60 -1.35
C SER A 77 12.34 38.92 -1.98
N VAL A 78 11.10 39.01 -2.46
CA VAL A 78 10.50 40.25 -2.94
C VAL A 78 9.48 40.78 -1.93
N SER A 79 9.57 42.06 -1.59
CA SER A 79 8.65 42.73 -0.66
C SER A 79 7.36 43.21 -1.37
N ALA A 80 6.20 43.13 -0.71
CA ALA A 80 4.90 43.63 -1.17
C ALA A 80 4.30 44.70 -0.26
N GLY A 81 3.55 45.65 -0.84
CA GLY A 81 2.81 46.63 -0.05
C GLY A 81 2.53 47.95 -0.77
N SER A 82 2.21 48.98 0.02
CA SER A 82 1.99 50.34 -0.48
C SER A 82 3.02 51.29 0.14
N GLY A 83 3.93 51.86 -0.66
CA GLY A 83 4.96 52.76 -0.15
C GLY A 83 6.31 52.60 -0.82
N SER A 84 7.39 52.86 -0.08
CA SER A 84 8.78 52.77 -0.54
C SER A 84 9.25 51.34 -0.77
N GLU A 85 8.71 50.33 -0.07
CA GLU A 85 9.22 48.96 -0.12
C GLU A 85 8.50 48.01 -1.12
N SER A 86 7.64 48.55 -1.99
CA SER A 86 6.83 47.74 -2.91
C SER A 86 7.69 47.27 -4.09
N GLY A 87 7.91 45.96 -4.18
CA GLY A 87 8.72 45.33 -5.20
C GLY A 87 10.23 45.41 -4.94
N ASP A 88 10.64 45.63 -3.70
CA ASP A 88 12.06 45.59 -3.33
C ASP A 88 12.56 44.15 -3.44
N ILE A 89 13.74 43.97 -4.04
CA ILE A 89 14.46 42.70 -3.98
C ILE A 89 15.38 42.76 -2.79
N ASP A 90 15.10 41.94 -1.79
CA ASP A 90 15.84 41.87 -0.54
C ASP A 90 16.72 40.64 -0.48
N LEU A 91 17.93 40.82 0.06
CA LEU A 91 18.76 39.75 0.58
C LEU A 91 18.64 39.74 2.10
N LEU A 92 18.00 38.72 2.63
CA LEU A 92 17.87 38.46 4.05
C LEU A 92 19.02 37.54 4.48
N TRP A 93 19.58 37.73 5.67
CA TRP A 93 20.62 36.85 6.18
C TRP A 93 20.51 36.64 7.69
N MET A 94 20.96 35.47 8.12
CA MET A 94 21.08 35.08 9.52
C MET A 94 22.38 34.32 9.73
N ASN A 95 23.12 34.70 10.76
CA ASN A 95 24.20 33.90 11.30
C ASN A 95 23.61 32.84 12.23
N LEU A 96 23.66 31.58 11.82
CA LEU A 96 23.04 30.46 12.53
C LEU A 96 23.73 30.19 13.89
N ASP A 97 25.01 30.52 14.03
CA ASP A 97 25.76 30.33 15.28
C ASP A 97 25.39 31.35 16.37
N THR A 98 25.15 32.60 15.97
CA THR A 98 24.93 33.74 16.89
C THR A 98 23.49 34.23 16.92
N GLN A 99 22.67 33.77 15.97
CA GLN A 99 21.29 34.21 15.72
C GLN A 99 21.20 35.71 15.37
N GLN A 100 22.31 36.31 14.93
CA GLN A 100 22.31 37.66 14.39
C GLN A 100 21.70 37.65 12.99
N GLN A 101 20.74 38.53 12.73
CA GLN A 101 20.11 38.67 11.42
C GLN A 101 20.21 40.09 10.88
N GLY A 102 19.99 40.24 9.58
CA GLY A 102 19.84 41.52 8.92
C GLY A 102 19.44 41.37 7.45
N GLU A 103 19.37 42.51 6.78
CA GLU A 103 18.95 42.60 5.39
C GLU A 103 19.86 43.53 4.57
N TYR A 104 19.85 43.33 3.26
CA TYR A 104 20.39 44.25 2.28
C TYR A 104 19.44 44.36 1.09
N GLU A 105 19.00 45.57 0.78
CA GLU A 105 18.17 45.86 -0.39
C GLU A 105 19.03 45.78 -1.66
N LEU A 106 18.83 44.74 -2.48
CA LEU A 106 19.51 44.56 -3.76
C LEU A 106 18.97 45.53 -4.81
N HIS A 107 17.66 45.77 -4.82
CA HIS A 107 17.03 46.73 -5.73
C HIS A 107 15.76 47.34 -5.14
N ASN A 108 15.78 48.64 -4.86
CA ASN A 108 14.61 49.44 -4.48
C ASN A 108 13.55 49.49 -5.59
N GLN A 109 12.31 49.13 -5.27
CA GLN A 109 11.09 49.27 -6.05
C GLN A 109 11.23 48.75 -7.48
N PHE A 110 11.61 47.49 -7.61
CA PHE A 110 11.83 46.86 -8.90
C PHE A 110 10.50 46.54 -9.59
N GLN A 111 9.84 45.48 -9.14
CA GLN A 111 8.49 45.09 -9.53
C GLN A 111 7.93 44.20 -8.41
N GLN A 112 6.67 44.43 -8.01
CA GLN A 112 6.01 43.61 -6.99
C GLN A 112 5.53 42.31 -7.62
N ASP A 113 6.46 41.37 -7.81
CA ASP A 113 6.24 40.06 -8.39
C ASP A 113 7.22 39.07 -7.77
N ASP A 114 6.75 37.93 -7.23
CA ASP A 114 7.62 36.93 -6.58
C ASP A 114 8.61 36.27 -7.57
N HIS A 115 8.40 36.46 -8.88
CA HIS A 115 9.28 36.02 -9.95
C HIS A 115 10.58 36.84 -10.05
N ASP A 116 10.72 37.89 -9.24
CA ASP A 116 11.87 38.80 -9.31
C ASP A 116 12.95 38.51 -8.25
N SER A 117 12.73 37.52 -7.38
CA SER A 117 13.72 37.07 -6.38
C SER A 117 15.06 36.71 -7.03
N ALA A 118 16.16 36.97 -6.30
CA ALA A 118 17.50 36.76 -6.81
C ALA A 118 17.98 35.33 -6.55
N ALA A 119 18.65 34.75 -7.55
CA ALA A 119 19.52 33.60 -7.34
C ALA A 119 20.84 34.05 -6.69
N ILE A 120 21.31 33.27 -5.72
CA ILE A 120 22.49 33.54 -4.90
C ILE A 120 23.54 32.48 -5.20
N TYR A 121 24.79 32.90 -5.35
CA TYR A 121 25.93 32.02 -5.54
C TYR A 121 27.09 32.41 -4.63
N VAL A 122 27.57 31.47 -3.83
CA VAL A 122 28.79 31.62 -3.02
C VAL A 122 30.00 31.38 -3.92
N ARG A 123 30.75 32.44 -4.22
CA ARG A 123 31.91 32.37 -5.11
C ARG A 123 33.08 31.65 -4.42
N PRO A 124 34.02 31.06 -5.17
CA PRO A 124 35.21 30.42 -4.60
C PRO A 124 36.12 31.35 -3.78
N ASP A 125 35.98 32.67 -3.95
CA ASP A 125 36.70 33.68 -3.17
C ASP A 125 35.93 34.16 -1.92
N GLY A 126 34.86 33.47 -1.56
CA GLY A 126 34.00 33.73 -0.40
C GLY A 126 33.06 34.92 -0.58
N ARG A 127 33.06 35.61 -1.73
CA ARG A 127 32.10 36.68 -2.02
C ARG A 127 30.79 36.12 -2.53
N TYR A 128 29.70 36.85 -2.35
CA TYR A 128 28.38 36.44 -2.80
C TYR A 128 28.04 37.13 -4.11
N LEU A 129 27.47 36.39 -5.06
CA LEU A 129 26.82 36.91 -6.26
C LEU A 129 25.31 36.81 -6.06
N ALA A 130 24.58 37.88 -6.32
CA ALA A 130 23.12 37.88 -6.38
C ALA A 130 22.69 38.34 -7.78
N MET A 131 21.87 37.53 -8.47
CA MET A 131 21.45 37.78 -9.85
C MET A 131 19.92 37.70 -9.98
N TYR A 132 19.33 38.70 -10.64
CA TYR A 132 17.88 38.87 -10.74
C TYR A 132 17.46 39.51 -12.07
N ALA A 133 16.20 39.31 -12.43
CA ALA A 133 15.53 39.86 -13.62
C ALA A 133 14.04 40.04 -13.30
N GLY A 134 13.36 40.93 -14.01
CA GLY A 134 11.94 41.18 -13.77
C GLY A 134 11.04 40.18 -14.49
N HIS A 135 9.80 40.01 -14.06
CA HIS A 135 8.86 39.17 -14.79
C HIS A 135 8.32 39.88 -16.04
N PHE A 136 8.98 39.60 -17.18
CA PHE A 136 8.73 40.26 -18.47
C PHE A 136 8.84 41.79 -18.45
N LEU A 137 9.62 42.35 -17.53
CA LEU A 137 9.74 43.79 -17.32
C LEU A 137 10.57 44.47 -18.42
N ASP A 138 11.77 43.94 -18.65
CA ASP A 138 12.72 44.40 -19.65
C ASP A 138 13.71 43.29 -20.02
N GLY A 139 14.62 43.56 -20.95
CA GLY A 139 15.61 42.59 -21.42
C GLY A 139 16.90 42.56 -20.60
N LEU A 140 16.87 42.95 -19.32
CA LEU A 140 18.07 43.03 -18.50
C LEU A 140 18.16 41.90 -17.49
N THR A 141 19.24 41.13 -17.56
CA THR A 141 19.76 40.37 -16.41
C THR A 141 20.62 41.31 -15.56
N ARG A 142 20.39 41.34 -14.25
CA ARG A 142 21.08 42.22 -13.30
C ARG A 142 21.83 41.40 -12.28
N TRP A 143 22.98 41.87 -11.83
CA TRP A 143 23.67 41.23 -10.71
C TRP A 143 24.48 42.20 -9.87
N ARG A 144 24.75 41.79 -8.64
CA ARG A 144 25.68 42.43 -7.71
C ARG A 144 26.63 41.39 -7.14
N VAL A 145 27.81 41.85 -6.74
CA VAL A 145 28.79 41.03 -6.01
C VAL A 145 29.05 41.69 -4.67
N SER A 146 29.09 40.93 -3.59
CA SER A 146 29.44 41.43 -2.27
C SER A 146 30.86 42.02 -2.30
N THR A 147 31.10 43.06 -1.49
CA THR A 147 32.39 43.76 -1.50
C THR A 147 33.48 43.00 -0.76
N ASN A 148 33.11 42.30 0.32
CA ASN A 148 34.01 41.50 1.14
C ASN A 148 33.57 40.03 1.13
N PRO A 149 34.52 39.08 1.25
CA PRO A 149 34.22 37.68 1.49
C PRO A 149 33.48 37.46 2.81
N HIS A 150 32.55 36.50 2.84
CA HIS A 150 31.76 36.07 4.01
C HIS A 150 30.97 37.21 4.69
N ASP A 151 30.60 38.25 3.93
CA ASP A 151 29.95 39.46 4.43
C ASP A 151 28.75 39.83 3.57
N PRO A 152 27.52 39.54 4.03
CA PRO A 152 26.30 39.84 3.29
C PRO A 152 25.88 41.31 3.40
N THR A 153 26.59 42.12 4.19
CA THR A 153 26.12 43.47 4.58
C THR A 153 26.55 44.59 3.63
N SER A 154 27.43 44.32 2.66
CA SER A 154 27.94 45.35 1.76
C SER A 154 28.18 44.85 0.35
N TRP A 155 27.51 45.49 -0.62
CA TRP A 155 27.49 45.07 -2.03
C TRP A 155 28.03 46.12 -3.00
N GLY A 156 28.58 45.65 -4.11
CA GLY A 156 28.99 46.48 -5.23
C GLY A 156 27.81 47.13 -5.95
N ALA A 157 28.14 47.98 -6.92
CA ALA A 157 27.15 48.56 -7.81
C ALA A 157 26.51 47.48 -8.69
N GLU A 158 25.20 47.60 -8.92
CA GLU A 158 24.48 46.77 -9.88
C GLU A 158 25.15 46.82 -11.25
N GLN A 159 25.32 45.65 -11.84
CA GLN A 159 25.75 45.43 -13.21
C GLN A 159 24.59 44.88 -14.02
N THR A 160 24.62 45.06 -15.34
CA THR A 160 23.56 44.60 -16.23
C THR A 160 24.11 43.95 -17.49
N LEU A 161 23.38 42.96 -17.99
CA LEU A 161 23.53 42.32 -19.29
C LEU A 161 22.21 42.50 -20.03
N ASN A 162 22.28 43.02 -21.26
CA ASN A 162 21.10 43.19 -22.10
C ASN A 162 20.98 42.02 -23.08
N ASN A 163 19.92 41.24 -22.92
CA ASN A 163 19.64 40.01 -23.67
C ASN A 163 18.91 40.30 -25.00
N GLY A 164 18.51 41.55 -25.24
CA GLY A 164 17.71 41.95 -26.41
C GLY A 164 16.21 41.71 -26.23
N ASP A 165 15.83 40.54 -25.72
CA ASP A 165 14.46 40.15 -25.36
C ASP A 165 14.24 40.14 -23.85
N ALA A 166 12.97 40.18 -23.43
CA ALA A 166 12.60 40.25 -22.01
C ALA A 166 13.16 39.05 -21.23
N SER A 167 13.83 39.31 -20.10
CA SER A 167 14.46 38.31 -19.26
C SER A 167 13.57 37.95 -18.07
N THR A 168 13.53 36.69 -17.63
CA THR A 168 12.84 36.26 -16.39
C THR A 168 13.53 35.03 -15.81
N TYR A 169 13.63 34.95 -14.48
CA TYR A 169 14.34 33.92 -13.73
C TYR A 169 15.86 33.95 -13.93
N ASN A 170 16.60 33.53 -12.91
CA ASN A 170 18.03 33.29 -13.00
C ASN A 170 18.34 32.04 -12.16
N ASN A 171 19.23 31.20 -12.66
CA ASN A 171 19.61 29.94 -12.02
C ASN A 171 21.11 29.73 -12.20
N ILE A 172 21.90 29.88 -11.13
CA ILE A 172 23.36 30.02 -11.22
C ILE A 172 24.06 28.74 -10.75
N TYR A 173 24.92 28.17 -11.59
CA TYR A 173 25.68 26.96 -11.26
C TYR A 173 27.13 27.06 -11.70
N TYR A 174 28.05 26.50 -10.93
CA TYR A 174 29.48 26.50 -11.24
C TYR A 174 30.01 25.10 -11.51
N LEU A 175 30.68 24.94 -12.65
CA LEU A 175 31.38 23.71 -13.03
C LEU A 175 32.89 23.98 -13.09
N PRO A 176 33.68 23.56 -12.07
CA PRO A 176 35.14 23.79 -12.02
C PRO A 176 35.91 23.12 -13.16
N ASN A 177 35.39 22.02 -13.72
CA ASN A 177 36.09 21.24 -14.74
C ASN A 177 35.79 21.70 -16.18
N ASP A 178 34.80 22.57 -16.37
CA ASP A 178 34.45 23.10 -17.68
C ASP A 178 35.47 24.16 -18.14
N ASN A 179 35.37 24.55 -19.41
CA ASN A 179 36.29 25.51 -20.02
C ASN A 179 37.76 25.04 -19.96
N ASN A 180 37.98 23.77 -20.32
CA ASN A 180 39.28 23.10 -20.23
C ASN A 180 39.86 23.09 -18.80
N GLY A 181 39.02 22.97 -17.77
CA GLY A 181 39.42 22.97 -16.36
C GLY A 181 39.78 24.35 -15.80
N ALA A 182 39.41 25.44 -16.48
CA ALA A 182 39.54 26.79 -15.96
C ALA A 182 38.36 27.18 -15.05
N GLY A 183 37.28 26.39 -15.06
CA GLY A 183 36.03 26.70 -14.38
C GLY A 183 35.12 27.58 -15.23
N ARG A 184 33.81 27.37 -15.09
CA ARG A 184 32.77 28.19 -15.72
C ARG A 184 31.54 28.28 -14.83
N THR A 185 31.01 29.49 -14.69
CA THR A 185 29.70 29.71 -14.09
C THR A 185 28.66 29.85 -15.20
N TYR A 186 27.56 29.14 -15.06
CA TYR A 186 26.39 29.17 -15.92
C TYR A 186 25.28 29.96 -15.21
N ASN A 187 24.49 30.70 -15.98
CA ASN A 187 23.19 31.20 -15.56
C ASN A 187 22.16 30.77 -16.61
N PHE A 188 21.05 30.17 -16.15
CA PHE A 188 19.92 29.86 -17.01
C PHE A 188 18.78 30.84 -16.73
N THR A 189 18.40 31.58 -17.77
CA THR A 189 17.36 32.62 -17.71
C THR A 189 16.41 32.46 -18.88
N ARG A 190 15.15 32.79 -18.68
CA ARG A 190 14.16 32.79 -19.76
C ARG A 190 14.29 34.08 -20.57
N THR A 191 14.64 34.00 -21.86
CA THR A 191 14.79 35.18 -22.72
C THR A 191 14.14 34.99 -24.11
N ASP A 192 14.93 34.77 -25.16
CA ASP A 192 14.48 34.64 -26.56
C ASP A 192 13.42 33.53 -26.70
N ASN A 193 12.30 33.84 -27.35
CA ASN A 193 11.13 32.96 -27.51
C ASN A 193 10.51 32.45 -26.18
N TRP A 194 10.85 33.05 -25.04
CA TRP A 194 10.47 32.55 -23.71
C TRP A 194 11.04 31.16 -23.39
N ASP A 195 12.13 30.80 -24.04
CA ASP A 195 12.86 29.56 -23.81
C ASP A 195 13.92 29.73 -22.70
N PRO A 196 14.38 28.65 -22.07
CA PRO A 196 15.53 28.68 -21.17
C PRO A 196 16.82 28.91 -21.98
N ASN A 197 17.41 30.09 -21.83
CA ASN A 197 18.65 30.51 -22.46
C ASN A 197 19.85 30.37 -21.52
N VAL A 198 21.03 30.26 -22.12
CA VAL A 198 22.31 30.04 -21.43
C VAL A 198 23.13 31.32 -21.45
N GLN A 199 23.52 31.77 -20.27
CA GLN A 199 24.53 32.78 -20.04
C GLN A 199 25.73 32.15 -19.34
N ILE A 200 26.93 32.64 -19.66
CA ILE A 200 28.17 32.15 -19.03
C ILE A 200 29.02 33.28 -18.49
N SER A 201 29.80 32.93 -17.47
CA SER A 201 30.89 33.72 -16.93
C SER A 201 32.13 32.84 -16.75
N ASP A 202 33.26 33.31 -17.29
CA ASP A 202 34.57 32.68 -17.13
C ASP A 202 35.44 33.43 -16.09
N ASP A 203 34.84 34.33 -15.29
CA ASP A 203 35.49 35.16 -14.28
C ASP A 203 34.71 35.24 -12.95
N ASP A 204 34.10 34.10 -12.59
CA ASP A 204 33.31 33.88 -11.36
C ASP A 204 32.17 34.89 -11.18
N GLY A 205 31.44 35.17 -12.25
CA GLY A 205 30.26 36.05 -12.26
C GLY A 205 30.58 37.53 -12.24
N SER A 206 31.81 37.93 -12.58
CA SER A 206 32.18 39.36 -12.65
C SER A 206 31.70 39.99 -13.96
N THR A 207 31.72 39.23 -15.05
CA THR A 207 31.16 39.58 -16.36
C THR A 207 30.39 38.40 -16.95
N TRP A 208 29.35 38.69 -17.73
CA TRP A 208 28.43 37.71 -18.29
C TRP A 208 28.24 37.90 -19.79
N THR A 209 28.00 36.78 -20.50
CA THR A 209 27.69 36.77 -21.93
C THR A 209 26.54 35.79 -22.19
N GLU A 210 25.50 36.23 -22.91
CA GLU A 210 24.47 35.36 -23.50
C GLU A 210 25.10 34.55 -24.64
N VAL A 211 24.99 33.23 -24.59
CA VAL A 211 25.68 32.34 -25.54
C VAL A 211 24.77 31.45 -26.36
N GLY A 212 23.55 31.14 -25.91
CA GLY A 212 22.65 30.27 -26.67
C GLY A 212 21.41 29.83 -25.91
N LYS A 213 20.81 28.72 -26.33
CA LYS A 213 19.60 28.14 -25.73
C LYS A 213 19.86 26.77 -25.13
N LEU A 214 19.24 26.48 -23.99
CA LEU A 214 19.24 25.13 -23.41
C LEU A 214 18.20 24.25 -24.12
N LEU A 215 16.98 24.76 -24.26
CA LEU A 215 15.85 24.05 -24.88
C LEU A 215 15.00 25.02 -25.69
N THR A 216 14.25 24.50 -26.66
CA THR A 216 13.20 25.24 -27.36
C THR A 216 12.00 24.34 -27.60
N GLN A 217 10.82 24.82 -27.22
CA GLN A 217 9.55 24.15 -27.53
C GLN A 217 8.78 24.97 -28.59
N GLY A 218 8.40 24.30 -29.69
CA GLY A 218 7.53 24.91 -30.70
C GLY A 218 8.09 26.20 -31.33
N THR A 219 7.19 27.06 -31.80
CA THR A 219 7.55 28.34 -32.46
C THR A 219 6.69 29.54 -32.03
N THR A 220 5.70 29.34 -31.14
CA THR A 220 4.73 30.38 -30.75
C THR A 220 4.30 30.29 -29.29
N GLY A 221 5.16 30.71 -28.35
CA GLY A 221 4.78 30.95 -26.95
C GLY A 221 4.69 29.71 -26.04
N ASP A 222 4.93 28.53 -26.62
CA ASP A 222 5.22 27.27 -25.92
C ASP A 222 6.56 27.43 -25.20
N ARG A 223 6.65 27.04 -23.93
CA ARG A 223 7.82 27.34 -23.09
C ARG A 223 8.10 26.25 -22.05
N PRO A 224 9.29 25.64 -22.07
CA PRO A 224 9.70 24.69 -21.04
C PRO A 224 9.82 25.36 -19.68
N TYR A 225 9.40 24.66 -18.63
CA TYR A 225 9.64 25.06 -17.24
C TYR A 225 10.68 24.12 -16.64
N VAL A 226 11.77 24.66 -16.09
CA VAL A 226 12.98 23.90 -15.75
C VAL A 226 13.32 24.06 -14.28
N ARG A 227 13.68 22.96 -13.62
CA ARG A 227 14.32 22.92 -12.30
C ARG A 227 15.70 22.31 -12.45
N TYR A 228 16.69 22.83 -11.74
CA TYR A 228 18.10 22.51 -11.88
C TYR A 228 18.65 21.97 -10.56
N GLY A 229 19.72 21.17 -10.64
CA GLY A 229 20.53 20.70 -9.50
C GLY A 229 21.93 20.32 -9.98
N SER A 230 22.94 20.26 -9.11
CA SER A 230 24.34 20.08 -9.54
C SER A 230 25.20 19.37 -8.51
N ASP A 231 26.03 18.42 -8.97
CA ASP A 231 27.08 17.76 -8.17
C ASP A 231 28.47 18.43 -8.33
N GLY A 232 28.52 19.57 -9.04
CA GLY A 232 29.76 20.25 -9.39
C GLY A 232 30.53 19.62 -10.56
N ASN A 233 30.06 18.50 -11.13
CA ASN A 233 30.59 17.92 -12.36
C ASN A 233 29.62 18.06 -13.54
N LYS A 234 28.33 18.10 -13.26
CA LYS A 234 27.23 18.23 -14.21
C LYS A 234 26.16 19.14 -13.60
N ILE A 235 25.49 19.88 -14.46
CA ILE A 235 24.25 20.57 -14.09
C ILE A 235 23.10 19.70 -14.60
N HIS A 236 22.45 19.01 -13.69
CA HIS A 236 21.24 18.23 -13.97
C HIS A 236 20.02 19.13 -14.01
N PHE A 237 19.01 18.73 -14.77
CA PHE A 237 17.73 19.42 -14.76
C PHE A 237 16.57 18.50 -15.14
N ILE A 238 15.39 18.84 -14.63
CA ILE A 238 14.11 18.30 -15.06
C ILE A 238 13.25 19.38 -15.69
N THR A 239 12.46 19.02 -16.69
CA THR A 239 11.68 20.00 -17.45
C THR A 239 10.36 19.44 -17.98
N THR A 240 9.36 20.32 -18.09
CA THR A 240 8.13 20.08 -18.85
C THR A 240 8.24 20.58 -20.29
N GLU A 241 7.36 20.13 -21.17
CA GLU A 241 7.24 20.71 -22.51
C GLU A 241 6.75 22.16 -22.43
N GLU A 242 5.66 22.39 -21.70
CA GLU A 242 4.92 23.66 -21.67
C GLU A 242 4.35 23.95 -20.27
N HIS A 243 3.37 24.85 -20.17
CA HIS A 243 2.64 25.14 -18.94
C HIS A 243 1.44 24.18 -18.76
N PRO A 244 1.26 23.43 -17.65
CA PRO A 244 0.17 22.50 -17.36
C PRO A 244 -1.22 23.10 -17.41
N ARG A 245 -1.45 24.33 -16.93
CA ARG A 245 -2.74 25.01 -17.11
C ARG A 245 -3.25 24.94 -18.55
N GLN A 246 -2.32 24.95 -19.51
CA GLN A 246 -2.62 24.93 -20.93
C GLN A 246 -2.45 23.54 -21.55
N ASN A 247 -1.56 22.69 -21.02
CA ASN A 247 -1.13 21.46 -21.66
C ASN A 247 -1.02 20.28 -20.71
N GLN A 248 -1.12 19.08 -21.26
CA GLN A 248 -0.92 17.83 -20.53
C GLN A 248 0.55 17.41 -20.65
N ASN A 249 1.38 17.97 -19.77
CA ASN A 249 2.83 17.79 -19.80
C ASN A 249 3.30 16.44 -19.25
N SER A 250 4.38 15.95 -19.84
CA SER A 250 5.28 14.95 -19.25
C SER A 250 6.45 15.67 -18.57
N VAL A 251 7.36 14.93 -17.94
CA VAL A 251 8.62 15.46 -17.39
C VAL A 251 9.80 14.69 -17.96
N TYR A 252 10.85 15.40 -18.34
CA TYR A 252 12.07 14.85 -18.90
C TYR A 252 13.31 15.34 -18.15
N HIS A 253 14.37 14.54 -18.20
CA HIS A 253 15.66 14.84 -17.57
C HIS A 253 16.80 14.89 -18.60
N GLY A 254 17.66 15.87 -18.43
CA GLY A 254 18.95 15.99 -19.11
C GLY A 254 20.01 16.59 -18.18
N TYR A 255 21.26 16.62 -18.65
CA TYR A 255 22.32 17.33 -17.93
C TYR A 255 23.28 18.05 -18.89
N VAL A 256 23.88 19.12 -18.38
CA VAL A 256 24.89 19.94 -19.07
C VAL A 256 26.28 19.65 -18.52
N ARG A 257 27.26 19.51 -19.43
CA ARG A 257 28.69 19.47 -19.11
C ARG A 257 29.53 19.90 -20.31
N ASP A 258 30.50 20.78 -20.08
CA ASP A 258 31.42 21.35 -21.08
C ASP A 258 30.70 22.00 -22.28
N GLY A 259 29.58 22.68 -22.01
CA GLY A 259 28.73 23.32 -23.04
C GLY A 259 27.97 22.35 -23.95
N VAL A 260 27.88 21.08 -23.57
CA VAL A 260 27.15 20.01 -24.28
C VAL A 260 25.97 19.56 -23.44
N LEU A 261 24.82 19.33 -24.09
CA LEU A 261 23.61 18.77 -23.48
C LEU A 261 23.54 17.26 -23.70
N TYR A 262 23.24 16.53 -22.64
CA TYR A 262 23.15 15.08 -22.63
C TYR A 262 21.81 14.56 -22.10
N SER A 263 21.43 13.36 -22.52
CA SER A 263 20.38 12.54 -21.89
C SER A 263 20.88 11.95 -20.56
N THR A 264 19.99 11.32 -19.78
CA THR A 264 20.36 10.63 -18.52
C THR A 264 21.47 9.60 -18.73
N ALA A 265 21.39 8.84 -19.82
CA ALA A 265 22.36 7.79 -20.17
C ALA A 265 23.68 8.35 -20.73
N GLY A 266 23.81 9.67 -20.85
CA GLY A 266 25.00 10.35 -21.35
C GLY A 266 25.13 10.38 -22.87
N GLU A 267 24.03 10.22 -23.59
CA GLU A 267 24.00 10.44 -25.05
C GLU A 267 23.98 11.94 -25.34
N VAL A 268 24.72 12.39 -26.36
CA VAL A 268 24.72 13.80 -26.76
C VAL A 268 23.39 14.14 -27.45
N ILE A 269 22.63 15.05 -26.85
CA ILE A 269 21.37 15.57 -27.41
C ILE A 269 21.64 16.87 -28.18
N ASP A 270 22.46 17.76 -27.62
CA ASP A 270 22.98 18.93 -28.31
C ASP A 270 24.48 19.06 -28.07
N SER A 271 25.25 19.02 -29.16
CA SER A 271 26.71 19.11 -29.11
C SER A 271 27.26 20.52 -28.85
N ASN A 272 26.42 21.56 -28.89
CA ASN A 272 26.86 22.94 -28.72
C ASN A 272 25.75 23.86 -28.22
N LEU A 273 25.66 24.07 -26.90
CA LEU A 273 24.72 25.00 -26.28
C LEU A 273 25.02 26.49 -26.54
N PHE A 274 26.11 26.81 -27.25
CA PHE A 274 26.53 28.19 -27.53
C PHE A 274 26.14 28.66 -28.93
N ASP A 275 25.07 28.10 -29.46
CA ASP A 275 24.41 28.63 -30.64
C ASP A 275 22.92 28.89 -30.38
N ALA A 276 22.23 29.42 -31.38
CA ALA A 276 20.83 29.81 -31.25
C ALA A 276 19.85 28.63 -31.34
N SER A 277 20.34 27.40 -31.51
CA SER A 277 19.50 26.21 -31.52
C SER A 277 19.30 25.68 -30.10
N GLY A 278 18.13 25.09 -29.87
CA GLY A 278 17.79 24.43 -28.62
C GLY A 278 17.04 23.13 -28.93
N ALA A 279 17.33 22.07 -28.19
CA ALA A 279 16.63 20.81 -28.30
C ALA A 279 15.20 20.92 -27.74
N ALA A 280 14.27 20.13 -28.26
CA ALA A 280 12.95 20.01 -27.64
C ALA A 280 13.05 19.18 -26.35
N PRO A 281 12.26 19.49 -25.29
CA PRO A 281 12.21 18.69 -24.07
C PRO A 281 12.01 17.18 -24.33
N ALA A 282 11.16 16.81 -25.28
CA ALA A 282 10.89 15.42 -25.64
C ALA A 282 12.07 14.66 -26.27
N ALA A 283 13.18 15.34 -26.60
CA ALA A 283 14.42 14.69 -27.03
C ALA A 283 15.26 14.17 -25.85
N LEU A 284 14.94 14.59 -24.63
CA LEU A 284 15.59 14.17 -23.39
C LEU A 284 15.01 12.85 -22.87
N THR A 285 15.57 12.32 -21.77
CA THR A 285 15.07 11.09 -21.17
C THR A 285 13.75 11.35 -20.44
N PRO A 286 12.67 10.61 -20.71
CA PRO A 286 11.43 10.75 -19.95
C PRO A 286 11.65 10.28 -18.50
N VAL A 287 11.17 11.09 -17.55
CA VAL A 287 11.11 10.77 -16.12
C VAL A 287 9.69 10.35 -15.76
N PHE A 288 8.70 11.14 -16.17
CA PHE A 288 7.28 10.87 -15.97
C PHE A 288 6.55 11.12 -17.27
N THR A 289 5.63 10.23 -17.66
CA THR A 289 4.83 10.38 -18.87
C THR A 289 3.41 10.79 -18.52
N ASN A 290 2.87 11.82 -19.17
CA ASN A 290 1.48 12.24 -18.98
C ASN A 290 0.51 11.06 -19.20
N GLY A 291 -0.43 10.88 -18.27
CA GLY A 291 -1.41 9.79 -18.30
C GLY A 291 -0.94 8.51 -17.62
N SER A 292 0.22 8.51 -16.95
CA SER A 292 0.65 7.39 -16.12
C SER A 292 -0.32 7.15 -14.96
N GLU A 293 -0.55 5.89 -14.60
CA GLU A 293 -1.43 5.51 -13.49
C GLU A 293 -0.64 5.14 -12.25
N PHE A 294 -1.07 5.67 -11.10
CA PHE A 294 -0.52 5.38 -9.78
C PHE A 294 -1.69 5.13 -8.82
N ASP A 295 -1.66 4.05 -8.04
CA ASP A 295 -2.71 3.68 -7.07
C ASP A 295 -4.14 3.73 -7.63
N GLY A 296 -4.33 3.31 -8.89
CA GLY A 296 -5.64 3.29 -9.54
C GLY A 296 -6.18 4.67 -9.97
N VAL A 297 -5.34 5.71 -10.00
CA VAL A 297 -5.69 7.03 -10.56
C VAL A 297 -4.75 7.46 -11.68
N THR A 298 -5.30 8.11 -12.71
CA THR A 298 -4.53 8.66 -13.82
C THR A 298 -3.95 10.02 -13.46
N LEU A 299 -2.65 10.21 -13.64
CA LEU A 299 -1.97 11.47 -13.38
C LEU A 299 -1.67 12.23 -14.67
N THR A 300 -2.10 13.49 -14.73
CA THR A 300 -1.92 14.36 -15.91
C THR A 300 -1.30 15.71 -15.53
N ARG A 301 -0.84 16.46 -16.55
CA ARG A 301 -0.38 17.86 -16.40
C ARG A 301 0.75 18.01 -15.38
N ALA A 302 1.84 17.28 -15.58
CA ALA A 302 2.93 17.32 -14.63
C ALA A 302 3.61 18.70 -14.55
N TRP A 303 4.16 19.02 -13.37
CA TRP A 303 4.97 20.21 -13.10
C TRP A 303 6.25 19.84 -12.36
N THR A 304 7.31 20.63 -12.59
CA THR A 304 8.62 20.45 -11.95
C THR A 304 8.72 21.26 -10.66
N ILE A 305 9.06 20.62 -9.54
CA ILE A 305 9.07 21.26 -8.22
C ILE A 305 10.48 21.44 -7.71
N ASP A 306 11.24 20.37 -7.62
CA ASP A 306 12.59 20.41 -7.05
C ASP A 306 13.52 19.38 -7.66
N MET A 307 14.83 19.60 -7.56
CA MET A 307 15.85 18.75 -8.18
C MET A 307 17.17 18.81 -7.41
N GLU A 308 17.65 17.66 -6.98
CA GLU A 308 18.92 17.49 -6.28
C GLU A 308 19.75 16.36 -6.91
N VAL A 309 21.01 16.24 -6.47
CA VAL A 309 21.90 15.15 -6.88
C VAL A 309 22.46 14.45 -5.64
N ASP A 310 22.30 13.13 -5.56
CA ASP A 310 22.79 12.39 -4.41
C ASP A 310 24.32 12.24 -4.40
N ASN A 311 24.86 11.78 -3.27
CA ASN A 311 26.30 11.59 -3.07
C ASN A 311 26.97 10.58 -4.03
N THR A 312 26.18 9.84 -4.82
CA THR A 312 26.68 8.94 -5.87
C THR A 312 26.65 9.56 -7.27
N GLY A 313 26.15 10.80 -7.38
CA GLY A 313 26.00 11.53 -8.64
C GLY A 313 24.71 11.20 -9.38
N ASN A 314 23.72 10.59 -8.70
CA ASN A 314 22.44 10.26 -9.29
C ASN A 314 21.41 11.37 -9.03
N PRO A 315 20.67 11.80 -10.07
CA PRO A 315 19.65 12.83 -9.92
C PRO A 315 18.39 12.36 -9.17
N VAL A 316 17.82 13.28 -8.39
CA VAL A 316 16.59 13.12 -7.60
C VAL A 316 15.70 14.32 -7.83
N GLY A 317 14.39 14.16 -7.98
CA GLY A 317 13.49 15.28 -8.16
C GLY A 317 12.09 15.04 -7.59
N ILE A 318 11.38 16.15 -7.35
CA ILE A 318 9.98 16.15 -6.97
C ILE A 318 9.15 16.78 -8.09
N LEU A 319 8.05 16.13 -8.43
CA LEU A 319 7.08 16.55 -9.44
C LEU A 319 5.71 16.73 -8.78
N SER A 320 4.82 17.49 -9.41
CA SER A 320 3.38 17.36 -9.14
C SER A 320 2.61 16.98 -10.39
N ALA A 321 1.45 16.34 -10.22
CA ALA A 321 0.51 16.04 -11.29
C ALA A 321 -0.94 16.05 -10.77
N ARG A 322 -1.91 16.33 -11.63
CA ARG A 322 -3.34 16.30 -11.31
C ARG A 322 -3.88 14.88 -11.33
N VAL A 323 -4.74 14.57 -10.36
CA VAL A 323 -5.52 13.33 -10.34
C VAL A 323 -6.70 13.46 -11.29
N ASN A 324 -6.79 12.57 -12.27
CA ASN A 324 -7.90 12.50 -13.22
C ASN A 324 -8.23 13.87 -13.88
N ASP A 325 -7.19 14.64 -14.20
CA ASP A 325 -7.24 16.03 -14.71
C ASP A 325 -7.97 17.04 -13.80
N SER A 326 -8.22 16.69 -12.53
CA SER A 326 -8.84 17.56 -11.53
C SER A 326 -7.84 18.59 -10.99
N ASN A 327 -8.19 19.88 -11.06
CA ASN A 327 -7.38 20.94 -10.45
C ASN A 327 -7.55 21.05 -8.92
N GLN A 328 -8.41 20.23 -8.33
CA GLN A 328 -8.65 20.23 -6.88
C GLN A 328 -7.84 19.16 -6.14
N ASP A 329 -7.16 18.27 -6.87
CA ASP A 329 -6.41 17.16 -6.29
C ASP A 329 -5.12 16.94 -7.09
N HIS A 330 -4.00 17.34 -6.50
CA HIS A 330 -2.67 17.09 -7.02
C HIS A 330 -1.96 16.05 -6.17
N ARG A 331 -1.07 15.28 -6.79
CA ARG A 331 -0.12 14.39 -6.13
C ARG A 331 1.28 14.95 -6.26
N PHE A 332 2.07 14.84 -5.19
CA PHE A 332 3.50 14.92 -5.32
C PHE A 332 4.05 13.54 -5.71
N LEU A 333 4.98 13.53 -6.66
CA LEU A 333 5.72 12.36 -7.09
C LEU A 333 7.18 12.56 -6.73
N TYR A 334 7.82 11.52 -6.20
CA TYR A 334 9.26 11.47 -5.96
C TYR A 334 9.90 10.62 -7.04
N ALA A 335 10.85 11.20 -7.77
CA ALA A 335 11.56 10.56 -8.87
C ALA A 335 13.05 10.48 -8.55
N ARG A 336 13.63 9.29 -8.57
CA ARG A 336 15.05 9.07 -8.30
C ARG A 336 15.66 8.12 -9.31
N PHE A 337 16.80 8.52 -9.88
CA PHE A 337 17.56 7.65 -10.78
C PHE A 337 18.41 6.68 -9.96
N ASP A 338 18.33 5.39 -10.24
CA ASP A 338 19.08 4.35 -9.51
C ASP A 338 20.46 4.03 -10.14
N GLY A 339 20.80 4.74 -11.22
CA GLY A 339 21.99 4.48 -12.04
C GLY A 339 21.69 3.72 -13.33
N ILE A 340 20.48 3.18 -13.49
CA ILE A 340 20.01 2.42 -14.64
C ILE A 340 18.73 3.08 -15.21
N GLU A 341 17.72 3.28 -14.37
CA GLU A 341 16.42 3.83 -14.75
C GLU A 341 15.84 4.78 -13.69
N TRP A 342 14.78 5.50 -14.06
CA TRP A 342 14.07 6.40 -13.16
C TRP A 342 13.03 5.60 -12.37
N GLN A 343 13.20 5.55 -11.05
CA GLN A 343 12.18 5.07 -10.13
C GLN A 343 11.28 6.26 -9.76
N VAL A 344 9.99 6.15 -10.05
CA VAL A 344 9.02 7.21 -9.78
C VAL A 344 7.89 6.64 -8.94
N HIS A 345 7.65 7.25 -7.79
CA HIS A 345 6.64 6.83 -6.83
C HIS A 345 5.75 8.00 -6.41
N GLN A 346 4.49 7.72 -6.11
CA GLN A 346 3.64 8.70 -5.46
C GLN A 346 4.15 8.97 -4.04
N MET A 347 4.49 10.23 -3.74
CA MET A 347 5.03 10.64 -2.46
C MET A 347 3.91 10.92 -1.45
N ALA A 348 2.98 11.80 -1.82
CA ALA A 348 1.85 12.19 -0.99
C ALA A 348 0.80 12.95 -1.80
N ALA A 349 -0.39 13.14 -1.21
CA ALA A 349 -1.33 14.13 -1.72
C ALA A 349 -0.74 15.55 -1.51
N ALA A 350 -0.68 16.33 -2.58
CA ALA A 350 -0.31 17.75 -2.52
C ALA A 350 -1.54 18.62 -2.17
N GLY A 351 -2.74 18.14 -2.53
CA GLY A 351 -4.00 18.82 -2.28
C GLY A 351 -4.41 19.77 -3.40
N GLY A 352 -5.15 20.82 -3.04
CA GLY A 352 -5.68 21.79 -4.01
C GLY A 352 -4.65 22.80 -4.53
N TYR A 353 -5.09 23.73 -5.37
CA TYR A 353 -4.30 24.90 -5.73
C TYR A 353 -4.35 25.99 -4.65
N LEU A 354 -3.35 26.88 -4.64
CA LEU A 354 -3.30 28.07 -3.79
C LEU A 354 -4.29 29.15 -4.25
N TYR A 355 -4.42 29.37 -5.57
CA TYR A 355 -5.37 30.33 -6.15
C TYR A 355 -5.75 29.96 -7.60
N SER A 356 -6.99 30.25 -7.98
CA SER A 356 -7.61 29.64 -9.17
C SER A 356 -7.09 30.12 -10.53
N SER A 357 -6.36 31.23 -10.61
CA SER A 357 -5.81 31.69 -11.90
C SER A 357 -4.55 30.94 -12.31
N GLU A 358 -3.83 30.35 -11.35
CA GLU A 358 -2.73 29.41 -11.57
C GLU A 358 -3.05 28.12 -10.82
N ASP A 359 -3.97 27.34 -11.38
CA ASP A 359 -4.63 26.21 -10.72
C ASP A 359 -3.78 24.93 -10.62
N ASP A 360 -2.49 25.04 -10.90
CA ASP A 360 -1.45 24.02 -10.68
C ASP A 360 -0.46 24.42 -9.58
N TYR A 361 -0.61 25.63 -8.99
CA TYR A 361 0.28 26.12 -7.96
C TYR A 361 -0.16 25.53 -6.61
N THR A 362 0.61 24.58 -6.08
CA THR A 362 0.35 23.93 -4.78
C THR A 362 1.23 24.52 -3.68
N GLY A 363 1.22 23.91 -2.49
CA GLY A 363 2.14 24.25 -1.40
C GLY A 363 3.62 23.99 -1.72
N LEU A 364 3.92 23.15 -2.72
CA LEU A 364 5.26 22.67 -3.11
C LEU A 364 5.99 21.83 -2.03
N ALA A 365 7.14 21.29 -2.42
CA ALA A 365 8.00 20.47 -1.58
C ALA A 365 9.47 20.66 -1.99
N SER A 366 10.39 20.22 -1.13
CA SER A 366 11.83 20.26 -1.37
C SER A 366 12.50 18.97 -0.90
N VAL A 367 13.51 18.52 -1.63
CA VAL A 367 14.39 17.41 -1.23
C VAL A 367 15.46 17.97 -0.30
N ASP A 368 15.86 17.21 0.72
CA ASP A 368 17.03 17.56 1.53
C ASP A 368 18.31 17.26 0.70
N PRO A 369 19.11 18.27 0.31
CA PRO A 369 20.25 18.06 -0.59
C PRO A 369 21.33 17.15 -0.01
N ASP A 370 21.51 17.21 1.32
CA ASP A 370 22.49 16.39 2.05
C ASP A 370 22.02 14.94 2.25
N ASN A 371 20.70 14.74 2.26
CA ASN A 371 20.09 13.43 2.43
C ASN A 371 18.83 13.26 1.58
N PRO A 372 18.94 12.79 0.33
CA PRO A 372 17.81 12.66 -0.58
C PRO A 372 16.69 11.72 -0.13
N ASN A 373 16.91 10.91 0.91
CA ASN A 373 15.87 10.12 1.56
C ASN A 373 14.92 10.97 2.45
N VAL A 374 15.18 12.27 2.59
CA VAL A 374 14.38 13.20 3.39
C VAL A 374 13.78 14.26 2.47
N VAL A 375 12.50 14.55 2.69
CA VAL A 375 11.77 15.59 1.95
C VAL A 375 10.97 16.45 2.93
N TYR A 376 10.73 17.69 2.54
CA TYR A 376 9.86 18.63 3.27
C TYR A 376 8.79 19.15 2.32
N MET A 377 7.52 18.93 2.66
CA MET A 377 6.41 19.32 1.79
C MET A 377 5.39 20.18 2.51
N SER A 378 4.70 21.03 1.75
CA SER A 378 3.55 21.81 2.19
C SER A 378 2.27 21.28 1.55
N SER A 379 1.27 20.95 2.37
CA SER A 379 -0.03 20.48 1.89
C SER A 379 -1.16 20.88 2.83
N ASP A 380 -2.37 21.04 2.28
CA ASP A 380 -3.63 21.12 3.02
C ASP A 380 -4.25 19.73 3.30
N ILE A 381 -3.47 18.66 3.09
CA ILE A 381 -3.79 17.27 3.46
C ILE A 381 -2.66 16.74 4.34
N ASP A 382 -3.01 16.20 5.50
CA ASP A 382 -2.04 15.56 6.40
C ASP A 382 -1.65 14.17 5.87
N PRO A 383 -0.39 13.95 5.45
CA PRO A 383 0.06 12.69 4.87
C PRO A 383 0.06 11.52 5.87
N ARG A 384 0.02 11.78 7.17
CA ARG A 384 -0.01 10.75 8.22
C ARG A 384 -1.40 10.11 8.34
N SER A 385 -2.44 10.87 8.00
CA SER A 385 -3.84 10.50 8.25
C SER A 385 -4.76 10.58 7.02
N GLY A 386 -4.29 11.21 5.93
CA GLY A 386 -5.10 11.51 4.74
C GLY A 386 -6.17 12.60 4.96
N SER A 387 -6.18 13.27 6.12
CA SER A 387 -7.24 14.23 6.47
C SER A 387 -6.91 15.65 6.00
N THR A 388 -7.91 16.37 5.51
CA THR A 388 -7.77 17.80 5.16
C THR A 388 -7.50 18.65 6.40
N THR A 389 -6.57 19.59 6.30
CA THR A 389 -6.26 20.59 7.32
C THR A 389 -6.94 21.92 7.02
N ASN A 390 -7.01 22.81 8.01
CA ASN A 390 -7.59 24.16 7.80
C ASN A 390 -6.65 25.10 7.04
N LYS A 391 -5.35 24.77 7.02
CA LYS A 391 -4.24 25.58 6.54
C LYS A 391 -3.18 24.66 5.93
N TYR A 392 -2.43 25.19 4.97
CA TYR A 392 -1.25 24.49 4.50
C TYR A 392 -0.25 24.33 5.65
N GLU A 393 0.12 23.09 5.91
CA GLU A 393 1.08 22.70 6.95
C GLU A 393 2.32 22.09 6.30
N LEU A 394 3.46 22.18 7.00
CA LEU A 394 4.71 21.54 6.59
C LEU A 394 4.86 20.17 7.23
N TYR A 395 5.33 19.21 6.43
CA TYR A 395 5.62 17.85 6.85
C TYR A 395 7.01 17.43 6.39
N LYS A 396 7.72 16.71 7.27
CA LYS A 396 8.96 16.01 6.95
C LYS A 396 8.62 14.55 6.64
N GLY A 397 9.02 14.09 5.45
CA GLY A 397 8.95 12.70 5.02
C GLY A 397 10.33 12.06 5.05
N VAL A 398 10.41 10.80 5.47
CA VAL A 398 11.62 9.97 5.40
C VAL A 398 11.31 8.67 4.68
N THR A 399 12.13 8.29 3.71
CA THR A 399 12.05 7.02 2.97
C THR A 399 13.32 6.19 3.15
N ASP A 400 13.18 4.87 3.19
CA ASP A 400 14.30 3.91 3.20
C ASP A 400 14.37 3.07 1.92
N ASP A 401 13.48 3.33 0.96
CA ASP A 401 13.19 2.46 -0.19
C ASP A 401 12.99 3.24 -1.49
N PHE A 402 13.81 4.28 -1.70
CA PHE A 402 13.80 5.09 -2.93
C PHE A 402 12.46 5.82 -3.18
N GLY A 403 11.71 6.10 -2.12
CA GLY A 403 10.46 6.86 -2.17
C GLY A 403 9.21 6.02 -2.42
N ALA A 404 9.32 4.68 -2.42
CA ALA A 404 8.17 3.78 -2.52
C ALA A 404 7.28 3.85 -1.27
N SER A 405 7.86 4.10 -0.09
CA SER A 405 7.13 4.36 1.15
C SER A 405 7.76 5.48 1.98
N TRP A 406 6.93 6.13 2.79
CA TRP A 406 7.30 7.32 3.57
C TRP A 406 6.79 7.26 5.00
N THR A 407 7.66 7.67 5.93
CA THR A 407 7.29 7.98 7.32
C THR A 407 7.18 9.49 7.47
N TRP A 408 6.02 9.99 7.93
CA TRP A 408 5.73 11.41 7.99
C TRP A 408 5.68 11.95 9.41
N SER A 409 6.22 13.16 9.61
CA SER A 409 6.12 13.95 10.83
C SER A 409 5.77 15.40 10.48
N ALA A 410 5.04 16.10 11.35
CA ALA A 410 4.69 17.51 11.12
C ALA A 410 5.85 18.42 11.54
N ILE A 411 6.19 19.38 10.67
CA ILE A 411 7.04 20.54 11.01
C ILE A 411 6.17 21.69 11.51
N THR A 412 4.97 21.85 10.96
CA THR A 412 3.96 22.78 11.50
C THR A 412 2.64 22.06 11.73
N GLU A 413 1.92 22.41 12.79
CA GLU A 413 0.63 21.81 13.10
C GLU A 413 -0.31 22.78 13.83
N ASN A 414 -1.62 22.62 13.60
CA ASN A 414 -2.66 23.49 14.18
C ASN A 414 -2.45 24.98 13.85
N SER A 415 -1.96 25.27 12.65
CA SER A 415 -1.70 26.62 12.18
C SER A 415 -2.99 27.40 11.95
N THR A 416 -2.92 28.69 12.23
CA THR A 416 -3.98 29.68 11.96
C THR A 416 -3.72 30.46 10.67
N ILE A 417 -2.58 30.23 10.04
CA ILE A 417 -2.05 30.86 8.83
C ILE A 417 -1.36 29.80 7.98
N ASP A 418 -1.24 30.04 6.67
CA ASP A 418 -0.69 29.05 5.74
C ASP A 418 0.85 29.03 5.81
N ASN A 419 1.45 27.85 5.64
CA ASN A 419 2.89 27.62 5.54
C ASN A 419 3.18 26.95 4.20
N VAL A 420 3.81 27.66 3.26
CA VAL A 420 3.93 27.23 1.86
C VAL A 420 5.34 27.44 1.30
N ARG A 421 5.67 26.69 0.25
CA ARG A 421 6.91 26.71 -0.52
C ARG A 421 8.17 26.58 0.34
N PRO A 422 8.34 25.42 1.02
CA PRO A 422 9.56 25.14 1.74
C PRO A 422 10.77 25.05 0.80
N VAL A 423 11.94 25.43 1.31
CA VAL A 423 13.25 25.31 0.66
C VAL A 423 14.24 24.80 1.70
N VAL A 424 15.02 23.81 1.33
CA VAL A 424 16.16 23.31 2.11
C VAL A 424 17.43 23.69 1.37
N ALA A 425 18.35 24.37 2.05
CA ALA A 425 19.65 24.71 1.47
C ALA A 425 20.66 23.60 1.80
N ASP A 426 21.52 23.30 0.83
CA ASP A 426 22.70 22.44 1.01
C ASP A 426 23.58 22.96 2.17
N TRP A 427 23.91 22.08 3.11
CA TRP A 427 24.72 22.39 4.27
C TRP A 427 25.58 21.19 4.67
N ASN A 428 26.89 21.27 4.40
CA ASN A 428 27.89 20.24 4.73
C ASN A 428 28.11 20.01 6.26
N GLY A 429 27.19 20.45 7.11
CA GLY A 429 27.15 20.24 8.55
C GLY A 429 26.33 19.02 8.98
N ASN A 430 26.16 18.86 10.29
CA ASN A 430 25.27 17.87 10.89
C ASN A 430 23.92 18.53 11.24
N GLU A 431 23.44 19.47 10.45
CA GLU A 431 22.23 20.25 10.75
C GLU A 431 21.52 20.57 9.42
N THR A 432 20.21 20.78 9.46
CA THR A 432 19.40 21.13 8.29
C THR A 432 18.67 22.44 8.59
N ALA A 433 18.59 23.35 7.62
CA ALA A 433 17.75 24.54 7.72
C ALA A 433 16.59 24.47 6.73
N VAL A 434 15.36 24.50 7.25
CA VAL A 434 14.14 24.53 6.44
C VAL A 434 13.57 25.93 6.49
N THR A 435 13.44 26.59 5.34
CA THR A 435 12.90 27.96 5.23
C THR A 435 11.63 27.96 4.36
N TRP A 436 10.65 28.80 4.68
CA TRP A 436 9.37 28.82 3.96
C TRP A 436 8.66 30.17 4.07
N MET A 437 7.59 30.34 3.27
CA MET A 437 6.69 31.47 3.35
C MET A 437 5.53 31.18 4.31
N ARG A 438 5.33 32.05 5.29
CA ARG A 438 4.28 31.91 6.31
C ARG A 438 3.34 33.12 6.30
N GLY A 439 2.07 32.93 5.97
CA GLY A 439 1.09 34.02 5.97
C GLY A 439 0.00 33.85 4.92
N THR A 440 -0.40 34.96 4.28
CA THR A 440 -1.44 34.96 3.24
C THR A 440 -0.81 35.20 1.88
N TYR A 441 -0.85 34.20 1.01
CA TYR A 441 -0.42 34.32 -0.38
C TYR A 441 -1.65 34.28 -1.29
N THR A 442 -1.97 35.37 -1.99
CA THR A 442 -3.18 35.45 -2.81
C THR A 442 -2.89 35.24 -4.28
N THR A 443 -1.80 35.83 -4.78
CA THR A 443 -1.26 35.61 -6.13
C THR A 443 0.25 35.88 -6.12
N TYR A 444 0.94 35.54 -7.21
CA TYR A 444 2.34 35.90 -7.44
C TYR A 444 2.63 37.42 -7.43
N ALA A 445 1.60 38.27 -7.46
CA ALA A 445 1.69 39.73 -7.41
C ALA A 445 1.09 40.34 -6.12
N ASP A 446 0.51 39.52 -5.23
CA ASP A 446 -0.17 39.98 -4.01
C ASP A 446 -0.06 38.96 -2.87
N TRP A 447 0.71 39.32 -1.85
CA TRP A 447 0.99 38.50 -0.67
C TRP A 447 1.19 39.37 0.58
N ASN A 448 1.05 38.71 1.73
CA ASN A 448 1.50 39.19 3.01
C ASN A 448 2.00 37.98 3.82
N THR A 449 3.21 37.54 3.46
CA THR A 449 3.91 36.38 4.00
C THR A 449 5.20 36.84 4.68
N GLU A 450 5.52 36.22 5.80
CA GLU A 450 6.84 36.29 6.40
C GLU A 450 7.74 35.23 5.76
N ILE A 451 9.03 35.54 5.58
CA ILE A 451 10.05 34.52 5.39
C ILE A 451 10.52 34.04 6.76
N VAL A 452 10.34 32.76 7.02
CA VAL A 452 10.66 32.12 8.30
C VAL A 452 11.48 30.85 8.07
N GLY A 453 12.06 30.32 9.13
CA GLY A 453 12.73 29.03 9.07
C GLY A 453 12.92 28.38 10.43
N VAL A 454 13.41 27.14 10.39
CA VAL A 454 13.88 26.38 11.55
C VAL A 454 15.25 25.80 11.24
N GLN A 455 16.10 25.75 12.27
CA GLN A 455 17.34 24.99 12.28
C GLN A 455 17.07 23.68 13.03
N LEU A 456 17.27 22.56 12.35
CA LEU A 456 17.07 21.20 12.85
C LEU A 456 18.44 20.54 13.03
N SER A 457 18.70 19.91 14.18
CA SER A 457 19.98 19.22 14.44
C SER A 457 19.96 17.77 13.94
N ALA A 458 21.06 17.24 13.38
CA ALA A 458 21.17 15.84 12.93
C ALA A 458 21.07 14.79 14.06
N THR A 459 20.90 15.20 15.31
CA THR A 459 20.44 14.26 16.36
C THR A 459 19.04 13.72 16.08
N ASP A 460 18.29 14.32 15.16
CA ASP A 460 16.97 13.85 14.75
C ASP A 460 16.99 12.91 13.52
N ALA A 461 18.16 12.50 12.98
CA ALA A 461 18.24 11.63 11.79
C ALA A 461 19.58 10.91 11.49
N LYS A 462 20.50 10.67 12.43
CA LYS A 462 21.72 9.87 12.13
C LYS A 462 21.37 8.38 11.94
N SER A 463 21.73 7.81 10.79
CA SER A 463 21.76 6.35 10.57
C SER A 463 23.10 5.78 11.00
N LEU A 464 23.09 4.79 11.90
CA LEU A 464 24.29 4.21 12.51
C LEU A 464 24.35 2.70 12.27
N LEU A 465 25.43 2.21 11.67
CA LEU A 465 25.71 0.78 11.53
C LEU A 465 26.58 0.28 12.69
N TRP A 466 26.13 -0.75 13.40
CA TRP A 466 26.89 -1.37 14.48
C TRP A 466 28.18 -2.02 13.97
N ARG A 467 29.31 -1.64 14.57
CA ARG A 467 30.62 -2.27 14.28
C ARG A 467 31.12 -3.12 15.43
N GLY A 468 31.02 -2.64 16.66
CA GLY A 468 31.79 -3.18 17.79
C GLY A 468 33.31 -2.93 17.62
N ASP A 469 34.00 -2.45 18.65
CA ASP A 469 35.46 -2.23 18.65
C ASP A 469 36.25 -3.37 19.33
N ALA A 470 37.55 -3.22 19.64
CA ALA A 470 38.32 -4.27 20.33
C ALA A 470 38.42 -4.09 21.87
N SER A 471 37.97 -2.95 22.43
CA SER A 471 38.26 -2.55 23.81
C SER A 471 37.03 -2.51 24.72
N GLN A 472 35.87 -2.12 24.18
CA GLN A 472 34.54 -2.14 24.80
C GLN A 472 33.48 -2.51 23.74
N ALA A 473 33.80 -3.54 22.94
CA ALA A 473 33.15 -3.94 21.69
C ALA A 473 31.63 -4.11 21.74
N THR A 474 31.12 -4.33 22.95
CA THR A 474 29.78 -4.82 23.18
C THR A 474 28.84 -3.74 23.67
N LEU A 475 29.32 -2.57 24.13
CA LEU A 475 28.44 -1.61 24.81
C LEU A 475 27.58 -0.82 23.82
N TRP A 476 26.26 -0.89 23.95
CA TRP A 476 25.37 0.10 23.35
C TRP A 476 25.00 1.09 24.45
N ASP A 477 25.64 2.25 24.44
CA ASP A 477 25.48 3.29 25.45
C ASP A 477 25.42 4.69 24.83
N LEU A 478 24.88 5.64 25.58
CA LEU A 478 24.59 6.99 25.09
C LEU A 478 25.85 7.87 25.13
N ASN A 479 26.28 8.32 23.94
CA ASN A 479 27.29 9.35 23.74
C ASN A 479 28.65 9.03 24.40
N THR A 480 29.02 7.75 24.48
CA THR A 480 30.22 7.32 25.21
C THR A 480 31.11 6.38 24.43
N THR A 481 30.60 5.24 23.97
CA THR A 481 31.42 4.23 23.30
C THR A 481 31.41 4.43 21.79
N ALA A 482 32.61 4.56 21.21
CA ALA A 482 32.88 4.84 19.81
C ALA A 482 32.93 3.53 18.99
N ASN A 483 31.77 2.92 18.74
CA ASN A 483 31.63 1.59 18.15
C ASN A 483 30.53 1.48 17.07
N TRP A 484 30.10 2.63 16.54
CA TRP A 484 29.16 2.77 15.44
C TRP A 484 29.83 3.32 14.18
N ASP A 485 29.20 3.14 13.03
CA ASP A 485 29.64 3.65 11.73
C ASP A 485 28.53 4.50 11.11
N SER A 486 28.84 5.77 10.85
CA SER A 486 27.89 6.75 10.29
C SER A 486 28.13 7.03 8.79
N GLY A 487 28.78 6.11 8.06
CA GLY A 487 29.03 6.27 6.62
C GLY A 487 30.21 7.17 6.28
N GLY A 488 31.02 7.54 7.27
CA GLY A 488 32.21 8.39 7.13
C GLY A 488 33.18 8.27 8.30
N ASP A 489 32.68 8.06 9.52
CA ASP A 489 33.47 7.67 10.69
C ASP A 489 33.09 6.25 11.14
N ILE A 490 34.07 5.35 11.16
CA ILE A 490 33.91 3.94 11.57
C ILE A 490 34.01 3.73 13.09
N HIS A 491 34.11 4.81 13.88
CA HIS A 491 34.07 4.82 15.35
C HIS A 491 33.22 5.98 15.89
N ASP A 492 32.01 6.17 15.35
CA ASP A 492 31.03 7.12 15.90
C ASP A 492 30.37 6.58 17.19
N VAL A 493 29.67 7.46 17.91
CA VAL A 493 28.93 7.14 19.14
C VAL A 493 27.42 7.14 18.91
N TYR A 494 26.68 6.35 19.70
CA TYR A 494 25.22 6.36 19.65
C TYR A 494 24.63 7.59 20.36
N LEU A 495 23.61 8.20 19.74
CA LEU A 495 22.77 9.24 20.31
C LEU A 495 21.30 8.80 20.28
N GLU A 496 20.50 9.25 21.26
CA GLU A 496 19.06 9.01 21.26
C GLU A 496 18.43 9.54 19.97
N GLY A 497 17.39 8.86 19.47
CA GLY A 497 16.73 9.24 18.21
C GLY A 497 17.47 8.81 16.94
N ALA A 498 18.65 8.20 17.02
CA ALA A 498 19.31 7.63 15.84
C ALA A 498 18.54 6.43 15.26
N GLU A 499 18.56 6.28 13.95
CA GLU A 499 18.24 5.02 13.26
C GLU A 499 19.46 4.11 13.36
N VAL A 500 19.29 2.84 13.75
CA VAL A 500 20.42 1.93 13.94
C VAL A 500 20.27 0.63 13.16
N ALA A 501 21.36 0.15 12.58
CA ALA A 501 21.41 -1.08 11.80
C ALA A 501 22.49 -2.05 12.33
N PHE A 502 22.24 -3.34 12.19
CA PHE A 502 23.16 -4.42 12.57
C PHE A 502 23.35 -5.35 11.37
N GLY A 503 24.58 -5.46 10.86
CA GLY A 503 24.90 -6.23 9.65
C GLY A 503 26.01 -7.26 9.86
N ASP A 504 26.42 -7.94 8.79
CA ASP A 504 27.45 -8.99 8.84
C ASP A 504 28.90 -8.46 8.95
N SER A 505 29.11 -7.14 8.92
CA SER A 505 30.45 -6.53 8.97
C SER A 505 30.96 -6.22 10.39
N ALA A 506 30.16 -6.50 11.43
CA ALA A 506 30.51 -6.23 12.81
C ALA A 506 31.63 -7.15 13.32
N SER A 507 32.51 -6.60 14.15
CA SER A 507 33.58 -7.33 14.83
C SER A 507 33.09 -8.08 16.08
N SER A 508 32.00 -7.60 16.67
CA SER A 508 31.31 -8.22 17.80
C SER A 508 29.80 -8.21 17.56
N THR A 509 29.16 -9.36 17.77
CA THR A 509 27.71 -9.51 17.63
C THR A 509 27.00 -9.66 18.98
N THR A 510 27.76 -9.59 20.08
CA THR A 510 27.21 -9.41 21.42
C THR A 510 27.05 -7.92 21.69
N VAL A 511 25.82 -7.49 21.94
CA VAL A 511 25.45 -6.10 22.21
C VAL A 511 24.92 -6.05 23.65
N HIS A 512 25.41 -5.13 24.47
CA HIS A 512 25.18 -5.05 25.90
C HIS A 512 24.61 -3.69 26.27
N LEU A 513 23.37 -3.71 26.77
CA LEU A 513 22.59 -2.56 27.21
C LEU A 513 22.59 -2.52 28.74
N ALA A 514 23.41 -1.65 29.33
CA ALA A 514 23.42 -1.45 30.78
C ALA A 514 22.21 -0.62 31.26
N SER A 515 21.72 0.27 30.40
CA SER A 515 20.55 1.14 30.57
C SER A 515 19.70 1.12 29.30
N ASN A 516 18.49 1.67 29.36
CA ASN A 516 17.65 1.78 28.18
C ASN A 516 18.24 2.78 27.18
N VAL A 517 17.99 2.52 25.89
CA VAL A 517 18.28 3.40 24.75
C VAL A 517 16.99 3.59 23.95
N SER A 518 16.82 4.69 23.25
CA SER A 518 15.59 5.08 22.53
C SER A 518 15.90 5.52 21.09
N PRO A 519 16.31 4.57 20.23
CA PRO A 519 16.51 4.85 18.80
C PRO A 519 15.17 5.16 18.11
N MET A 520 15.23 5.84 16.97
CA MET A 520 14.06 6.09 16.11
C MET A 520 13.70 4.86 15.26
N GLY A 521 14.61 3.90 15.13
CA GLY A 521 14.35 2.58 14.58
C GLY A 521 15.57 1.65 14.70
N VAL A 522 15.31 0.35 14.66
CA VAL A 522 16.32 -0.71 14.81
C VAL A 522 16.15 -1.75 13.71
N ALA A 523 17.18 -1.95 12.90
CA ALA A 523 17.18 -2.93 11.81
C ALA A 523 18.30 -3.97 11.97
N PHE A 524 17.94 -5.26 11.93
CA PHE A 524 18.86 -6.37 11.85
C PHE A 524 18.89 -6.93 10.44
N ASN A 525 19.95 -6.64 9.70
CA ASN A 525 20.22 -7.11 8.34
C ASN A 525 21.45 -8.05 8.33
N ASN A 526 21.47 -9.01 9.25
CA ASN A 526 22.48 -10.04 9.34
C ASN A 526 22.00 -11.32 8.65
N SER A 527 22.83 -11.93 7.81
CA SER A 527 22.52 -13.19 7.13
C SER A 527 23.43 -14.33 7.58
N SER A 528 24.68 -14.04 7.97
CA SER A 528 25.68 -15.04 8.36
C SER A 528 26.04 -15.02 9.84
N GLN A 529 26.00 -13.84 10.44
CA GLN A 529 26.29 -13.61 11.85
C GLN A 529 25.01 -13.73 12.69
N ALA A 530 25.15 -14.13 13.96
CA ALA A 530 24.06 -14.15 14.93
C ALA A 530 24.29 -13.07 15.99
N TYR A 531 23.28 -12.24 16.22
CA TYR A 531 23.32 -11.17 17.20
C TYR A 531 22.69 -11.59 18.51
N THR A 532 23.26 -11.13 19.63
CA THR A 532 22.67 -11.33 20.96
C THR A 532 22.72 -10.04 21.75
N LEU A 533 21.55 -9.51 22.10
CA LEU A 533 21.38 -8.36 22.97
C LEU A 533 21.31 -8.85 24.42
N THR A 534 22.07 -8.24 25.31
CA THR A 534 22.21 -8.63 26.72
C THR A 534 22.17 -7.42 27.64
N GLY A 535 22.06 -7.64 28.95
CA GLY A 535 22.11 -6.58 29.97
C GLY A 535 20.76 -6.25 30.58
N SER A 536 20.73 -5.34 31.55
CA SER A 536 19.50 -4.95 32.25
C SER A 536 18.66 -3.91 31.51
N GLY A 537 19.26 -3.21 30.54
CA GLY A 537 18.59 -2.21 29.71
C GLY A 537 17.87 -2.81 28.50
N GLY A 538 16.88 -2.09 28.03
CA GLY A 538 16.08 -2.42 26.84
C GLY A 538 16.09 -1.35 25.76
N ILE A 539 15.52 -1.69 24.61
CA ILE A 539 15.23 -0.73 23.54
C ILE A 539 13.88 -0.08 23.85
N GLY A 540 13.84 1.25 23.91
CA GLY A 540 12.66 2.08 24.09
C GLY A 540 12.43 3.03 22.91
N GLY A 541 11.64 4.08 23.11
CA GLY A 541 11.32 5.07 22.09
C GLY A 541 10.09 4.73 21.24
N SER A 542 9.80 5.57 20.24
CA SER A 542 8.67 5.36 19.31
C SER A 542 9.02 4.48 18.12
N GLY A 543 10.30 4.12 17.97
CA GLY A 543 10.80 3.39 16.81
C GLY A 543 10.31 1.95 16.69
N ARG A 544 10.47 1.42 15.48
CA ARG A 544 10.18 0.02 15.13
C ARG A 544 11.43 -0.87 15.26
N LEU A 545 11.24 -2.17 15.45
CA LEU A 545 12.30 -3.18 15.33
C LEU A 545 12.04 -4.06 14.12
N ARG A 546 13.02 -4.20 13.22
CA ARG A 546 12.92 -5.04 12.02
C ARG A 546 14.03 -6.09 11.99
N VAL A 547 13.69 -7.34 11.72
CA VAL A 547 14.62 -8.41 11.35
C VAL A 547 14.40 -8.73 9.88
N ILE A 548 15.33 -8.30 9.04
CA ILE A 548 15.22 -8.34 7.58
C ILE A 548 16.30 -9.21 6.92
N GLY A 549 17.37 -9.53 7.66
CA GLY A 549 18.39 -10.49 7.24
C GLY A 549 18.02 -11.93 7.60
N GLY A 550 18.57 -12.92 6.90
CA GLY A 550 18.25 -14.34 7.12
C GLY A 550 18.84 -14.98 8.39
N GLY A 551 19.58 -14.22 9.21
CA GLY A 551 20.27 -14.70 10.41
C GLY A 551 19.41 -14.68 11.68
N THR A 552 20.03 -15.03 12.81
CA THR A 552 19.37 -15.05 14.13
C THR A 552 19.70 -13.81 14.95
N VAL A 553 18.69 -13.24 15.59
CA VAL A 553 18.79 -12.16 16.57
C VAL A 553 18.18 -12.66 17.87
N THR A 554 18.95 -12.68 18.94
CA THR A 554 18.47 -13.08 20.28
C THR A 554 18.37 -11.88 21.20
N LEU A 555 17.18 -11.59 21.71
CA LEU A 555 16.96 -10.64 22.79
C LEU A 555 17.04 -11.38 24.13
N ALA A 556 18.12 -11.13 24.87
CA ALA A 556 18.39 -11.66 26.21
C ALA A 556 18.71 -10.53 27.19
N ASN A 557 18.19 -9.33 26.91
CA ASN A 557 18.37 -8.11 27.66
C ASN A 557 17.14 -7.79 28.54
N GLY A 558 17.01 -6.54 29.00
CA GLY A 558 15.84 -6.08 29.76
C GLY A 558 14.57 -5.99 28.91
N ASP A 559 13.56 -5.32 29.46
CA ASP A 559 12.29 -5.08 28.76
C ASP A 559 12.47 -4.09 27.61
N ASN A 560 12.10 -4.49 26.40
CA ASN A 560 12.13 -3.64 25.22
C ASN A 560 10.75 -2.97 25.08
N SER A 561 10.68 -1.72 25.53
CA SER A 561 9.45 -0.94 25.69
C SER A 561 9.19 0.02 24.53
N TYR A 562 9.79 -0.19 23.36
CA TYR A 562 9.55 0.64 22.18
C TYR A 562 8.10 0.49 21.70
N THR A 563 7.46 1.57 21.23
CA THR A 563 6.02 1.54 20.88
C THR A 563 5.73 1.23 19.42
N GLY A 564 6.74 1.26 18.56
CA GLY A 564 6.61 0.86 17.16
C GLY A 564 6.43 -0.65 17.01
N PRO A 565 6.05 -1.13 15.81
CA PRO A 565 5.87 -2.55 15.55
C PRO A 565 7.19 -3.32 15.61
N THR A 566 7.09 -4.62 15.84
CA THR A 566 8.16 -5.59 15.64
C THR A 566 7.88 -6.37 14.37
N GLU A 567 8.77 -6.32 13.40
CA GLU A 567 8.63 -6.99 12.12
C GLU A 567 9.75 -8.03 11.94
N ILE A 568 9.37 -9.27 11.66
CA ILE A 568 10.30 -10.36 11.37
C ILE A 568 10.04 -10.75 9.92
N ALA A 569 10.68 -10.03 9.00
CA ALA A 569 10.52 -10.24 7.57
C ALA A 569 11.24 -11.51 7.10
N ARG A 570 12.46 -11.73 7.61
CA ARG A 570 13.32 -12.87 7.29
C ARG A 570 14.14 -13.26 8.53
N GLY A 571 14.58 -14.51 8.61
CA GLY A 571 15.46 -14.96 9.69
C GLY A 571 14.71 -15.24 11.00
N THR A 572 15.41 -15.16 12.14
CA THR A 572 14.85 -15.52 13.45
C THR A 572 15.01 -14.41 14.47
N LEU A 573 13.91 -13.96 15.08
CA LEU A 573 13.93 -13.20 16.33
C LEU A 573 13.64 -14.15 17.50
N ALA A 574 14.63 -14.39 18.34
CA ALA A 574 14.52 -15.24 19.52
C ALA A 574 14.42 -14.40 20.80
N ILE A 575 13.43 -14.68 21.65
CA ILE A 575 13.31 -14.10 22.99
C ILE A 575 13.84 -15.12 24.00
N SER A 576 14.78 -14.68 24.83
CA SER A 576 15.44 -15.53 25.83
C SER A 576 15.44 -14.86 27.20
N GLY A 577 15.32 -15.68 28.25
CA GLY A 577 15.38 -15.17 29.61
C GLY A 577 14.14 -14.35 29.97
N GLU A 578 14.35 -13.17 30.57
CA GLU A 578 13.31 -12.25 31.01
C GLU A 578 13.00 -11.15 29.96
N ALA A 579 13.62 -11.21 28.78
CA ALA A 579 13.40 -10.22 27.72
C ALA A 579 11.94 -10.22 27.25
N LYS A 580 11.42 -9.04 26.94
CA LYS A 580 10.04 -8.82 26.49
C LYS A 580 10.00 -7.71 25.44
N LEU A 581 8.91 -7.68 24.68
CA LEU A 581 8.59 -6.62 23.72
C LEU A 581 7.39 -5.80 24.23
N SER A 582 7.42 -5.35 25.50
CA SER A 582 6.22 -4.86 26.19
C SER A 582 5.55 -3.63 25.57
N GLY A 583 6.31 -2.82 24.83
CA GLY A 583 5.79 -1.61 24.18
C GLY A 583 5.20 -1.87 22.79
N SER A 584 5.61 -2.96 22.12
CA SER A 584 5.26 -3.22 20.72
C SER A 584 3.78 -3.56 20.61
N SER A 585 2.97 -2.70 19.99
CA SER A 585 1.53 -2.97 19.83
C SER A 585 1.25 -4.15 18.89
N HIS A 586 2.18 -4.41 17.97
CA HIS A 586 2.05 -5.42 16.94
C HIS A 586 3.38 -6.17 16.72
N ILE A 587 3.32 -7.50 16.64
CA ILE A 587 4.44 -8.39 16.28
C ILE A 587 4.02 -9.11 15.00
N HIS A 588 4.69 -8.79 13.89
CA HIS A 588 4.41 -9.38 12.59
C HIS A 588 5.52 -10.37 12.22
N VAL A 589 5.16 -11.66 12.11
CA VAL A 589 6.04 -12.70 11.58
C VAL A 589 5.65 -12.93 10.11
N MET A 590 6.44 -12.42 9.17
CA MET A 590 6.17 -12.58 7.74
C MET A 590 6.63 -13.96 7.24
N GLU A 591 6.32 -14.30 5.99
CA GLU A 591 6.54 -15.62 5.37
C GLU A 591 7.88 -16.31 5.67
N GLN A 592 8.98 -15.56 5.60
CA GLN A 592 10.33 -16.09 5.80
C GLN A 592 10.88 -15.86 7.23
N GLY A 593 10.03 -15.35 8.13
CA GLY A 593 10.35 -15.02 9.49
C GLY A 593 10.08 -16.14 10.49
N VAL A 594 10.85 -16.15 11.57
CA VAL A 594 10.66 -17.05 12.72
C VAL A 594 10.67 -16.24 14.01
N PHE A 595 9.60 -16.35 14.80
CA PHE A 595 9.57 -15.86 16.17
C PHE A 595 9.77 -17.01 17.15
N ASP A 596 10.93 -17.06 17.80
CA ASP A 596 11.33 -18.13 18.71
C ASP A 596 11.21 -17.69 20.17
N THR A 597 10.29 -18.31 20.90
CA THR A 597 10.01 -18.08 22.32
C THR A 597 10.40 -19.27 23.19
N THR A 598 11.14 -20.25 22.65
CA THR A 598 11.45 -21.51 23.36
C THR A 598 12.34 -21.32 24.59
N ALA A 599 13.06 -20.19 24.68
CA ALA A 599 14.04 -19.89 25.73
C ALA A 599 13.56 -18.85 26.75
N VAL A 600 12.28 -18.46 26.74
CA VAL A 600 11.71 -17.52 27.72
C VAL A 600 11.65 -18.11 29.13
N VAL A 601 11.75 -17.27 30.16
CA VAL A 601 11.50 -17.68 31.54
C VAL A 601 10.00 -17.75 31.79
N GLY A 602 9.56 -18.92 32.26
CA GLY A 602 8.15 -19.25 32.45
C GLY A 602 7.73 -20.36 31.49
N ASP A 603 6.43 -20.66 31.48
CA ASP A 603 5.90 -21.73 30.63
C ASP A 603 5.58 -21.25 29.20
N ALA A 604 5.47 -19.93 28.97
CA ALA A 604 5.12 -19.33 27.67
C ALA A 604 5.53 -17.85 27.57
N TYR A 605 5.70 -17.34 26.35
CA TYR A 605 5.77 -15.91 26.07
C TYR A 605 4.38 -15.29 26.19
N VAL A 606 4.25 -14.26 27.01
CA VAL A 606 2.96 -13.62 27.31
C VAL A 606 2.77 -12.39 26.45
N LEU A 607 1.72 -12.39 25.61
CA LEU A 607 1.20 -11.21 24.94
C LEU A 607 0.23 -10.48 25.89
N ASP A 608 0.42 -9.18 26.03
CA ASP A 608 -0.34 -8.31 26.94
C ASP A 608 -0.83 -7.06 26.19
N ALA A 609 -2.10 -7.09 25.76
CA ALA A 609 -2.68 -6.09 24.85
C ALA A 609 -1.90 -5.91 23.53
N GLN A 610 -1.38 -7.01 22.98
CA GLN A 610 -0.59 -7.01 21.74
C GLN A 610 -1.28 -7.81 20.64
N GLN A 611 -0.97 -7.47 19.40
CA GLN A 611 -1.33 -8.28 18.23
C GLN A 611 -0.12 -9.12 17.78
N LEU A 612 -0.33 -10.40 17.50
CA LEU A 612 0.63 -11.30 16.87
C LEU A 612 0.06 -11.83 15.56
N THR A 613 0.62 -11.41 14.43
CA THR A 613 0.28 -11.93 13.09
C THR A 613 1.34 -12.93 12.65
N ILE A 614 0.90 -14.12 12.23
CA ILE A 614 1.74 -15.25 11.85
C ILE A 614 1.48 -15.62 10.40
N GLU A 615 2.29 -15.05 9.52
CA GLU A 615 2.50 -15.47 8.13
C GLU A 615 3.80 -16.26 8.00
N GLY A 616 4.63 -16.37 9.04
CA GLY A 616 5.87 -17.16 9.05
C GLY A 616 5.78 -18.38 9.94
N ASN A 617 6.72 -18.52 10.88
CA ASN A 617 6.68 -19.58 11.89
C ASN A 617 6.88 -19.03 13.30
N VAL A 618 6.13 -19.58 14.26
CA VAL A 618 6.38 -19.35 15.70
C VAL A 618 6.88 -20.66 16.32
N GLN A 619 7.92 -20.58 17.14
CA GLN A 619 8.46 -21.73 17.87
C GLN A 619 8.40 -21.45 19.37
N GLY A 620 7.83 -22.34 20.17
CA GLY A 620 7.65 -22.16 21.60
C GLY A 620 6.20 -21.81 21.99
N ASN A 621 5.96 -21.77 23.30
CA ASN A 621 4.61 -21.57 23.84
C ASN A 621 4.26 -20.08 23.88
N VAL A 622 3.00 -19.75 23.58
CA VAL A 622 2.46 -18.38 23.60
C VAL A 622 1.20 -18.31 24.46
N ALA A 623 1.06 -17.25 25.24
CA ALA A 623 -0.13 -16.96 26.04
C ALA A 623 -0.67 -15.56 25.71
N ALA A 624 -1.87 -15.48 25.13
CA ALA A 624 -2.56 -14.24 24.82
C ALA A 624 -3.46 -13.80 25.98
N THR A 625 -3.22 -12.60 26.51
CA THR A 625 -3.95 -12.02 27.65
C THR A 625 -4.32 -10.55 27.40
N ASN A 626 -5.23 -10.01 28.20
CA ASN A 626 -5.63 -8.60 28.20
C ASN A 626 -5.99 -8.05 26.80
N ALA A 627 -6.95 -8.70 26.14
CA ALA A 627 -7.41 -8.34 24.79
C ALA A 627 -6.31 -8.41 23.71
N SER A 628 -5.32 -9.29 23.87
CA SER A 628 -4.36 -9.60 22.81
C SER A 628 -5.03 -10.35 21.66
N THR A 629 -4.47 -10.25 20.46
CA THR A 629 -4.91 -11.04 19.31
C THR A 629 -3.78 -11.89 18.75
N VAL A 630 -4.11 -13.09 18.28
CA VAL A 630 -3.19 -13.98 17.57
C VAL A 630 -3.86 -14.42 16.27
N HIS A 631 -3.28 -14.10 15.12
CA HIS A 631 -3.80 -14.46 13.81
C HIS A 631 -2.86 -15.45 13.10
N LEU A 632 -3.35 -16.64 12.75
CA LEU A 632 -2.58 -17.71 12.10
C LEU A 632 -3.06 -17.94 10.66
N GLN A 633 -2.22 -17.67 9.66
CA GLN A 633 -2.59 -17.92 8.26
C GLN A 633 -2.43 -19.40 7.85
N ALA A 634 -3.17 -19.82 6.80
CA ALA A 634 -3.42 -21.20 6.40
C ALA A 634 -2.15 -22.08 6.23
N ALA A 635 -1.06 -21.53 5.68
CA ALA A 635 0.16 -22.26 5.39
C ALA A 635 1.16 -22.33 6.56
N HIS A 636 0.83 -21.71 7.70
CA HIS A 636 1.80 -21.36 8.73
C HIS A 636 1.51 -22.04 10.06
N SER A 637 2.57 -22.17 10.87
CA SER A 637 2.49 -22.96 12.09
C SER A 637 2.97 -22.21 13.34
N LEU A 638 2.23 -22.44 14.44
CA LEU A 638 2.72 -22.23 15.79
C LEU A 638 3.15 -23.58 16.35
N THR A 639 4.46 -23.74 16.50
CA THR A 639 5.07 -24.94 17.08
C THR A 639 5.25 -24.80 18.58
N GLY A 640 4.19 -25.12 19.31
CA GLY A 640 4.10 -24.97 20.76
C GLY A 640 2.65 -24.90 21.22
N ASN A 641 2.46 -24.68 22.52
CA ASN A 641 1.13 -24.49 23.10
C ASN A 641 0.67 -23.04 22.93
N LEU A 642 -0.62 -22.85 22.64
CA LEU A 642 -1.27 -21.55 22.65
C LEU A 642 -2.36 -21.52 23.72
N SER A 643 -2.35 -20.50 24.59
CA SER A 643 -3.48 -20.23 25.50
C SER A 643 -4.04 -18.83 25.29
N VAL A 644 -5.37 -18.71 25.29
CA VAL A 644 -6.10 -17.46 25.03
C VAL A 644 -7.00 -17.15 26.23
N ALA A 645 -6.92 -15.95 26.80
CA ALA A 645 -7.66 -15.57 28.01
C ALA A 645 -8.00 -14.08 28.06
N SER A 646 -8.86 -13.68 29.00
CA SER A 646 -9.00 -12.27 29.43
C SER A 646 -9.33 -11.29 28.29
N GLY A 647 -10.34 -11.61 27.49
CA GLY A 647 -10.80 -10.81 26.35
C GLY A 647 -9.97 -11.00 25.08
N SER A 648 -8.96 -11.88 25.10
CA SER A 648 -8.09 -12.14 23.95
C SER A 648 -8.75 -13.04 22.91
N LEU A 649 -8.26 -12.95 21.68
CA LEU A 649 -8.80 -13.64 20.51
C LEU A 649 -7.67 -14.36 19.75
N THR A 650 -7.89 -15.61 19.36
CA THR A 650 -7.12 -16.24 18.29
C THR A 650 -7.99 -16.44 17.06
N THR A 651 -7.48 -16.14 15.87
CA THR A 651 -8.17 -16.28 14.58
C THR A 651 -7.31 -17.00 13.53
N GLY A 652 -7.94 -17.41 12.42
CA GLY A 652 -7.26 -17.92 11.23
C GLY A 652 -7.36 -19.43 11.02
N THR A 653 -6.57 -19.94 10.07
CA THR A 653 -6.67 -21.27 9.45
C THR A 653 -5.37 -22.07 9.46
N GLY A 654 -4.34 -21.57 10.15
CA GLY A 654 -3.05 -22.24 10.25
C GLY A 654 -3.05 -23.51 11.10
N THR A 655 -1.85 -23.96 11.47
CA THR A 655 -1.65 -25.16 12.29
C THR A 655 -1.04 -24.83 13.66
N ILE A 656 -1.65 -25.29 14.73
CA ILE A 656 -1.04 -25.32 16.07
C ILE A 656 -0.58 -26.74 16.33
N THR A 657 0.73 -26.95 16.46
CA THR A 657 1.25 -28.32 16.65
C THR A 657 1.28 -28.78 18.12
N GLY A 658 1.09 -27.86 19.06
CA GLY A 658 0.91 -28.16 20.49
C GLY A 658 -0.55 -28.18 20.92
N HIS A 659 -0.78 -27.86 22.19
CA HIS A 659 -2.12 -27.77 22.78
C HIS A 659 -2.71 -26.37 22.62
N LEU A 660 -4.01 -26.28 22.34
CA LEU A 660 -4.77 -25.03 22.34
C LEU A 660 -5.70 -24.97 23.56
N VAL A 661 -5.68 -23.86 24.29
CA VAL A 661 -6.54 -23.66 25.46
C VAL A 661 -7.25 -22.31 25.39
N ALA A 662 -8.59 -22.31 25.35
CA ALA A 662 -9.37 -21.11 25.63
C ALA A 662 -9.76 -21.09 27.11
N ARG A 663 -9.32 -20.06 27.82
CA ARG A 663 -9.62 -19.82 29.23
C ARG A 663 -10.77 -18.83 29.37
N GLU A 664 -11.13 -18.49 30.60
CA GLU A 664 -12.15 -17.47 30.88
C GLU A 664 -11.90 -16.16 30.09
N GLY A 665 -12.89 -15.79 29.27
CA GLY A 665 -12.86 -14.62 28.41
C GLY A 665 -11.99 -14.75 27.15
N GLY A 666 -11.37 -15.90 26.88
CA GLY A 666 -10.62 -16.17 25.65
C GLY A 666 -11.52 -16.70 24.54
N THR A 667 -11.31 -16.23 23.31
CA THR A 667 -12.09 -16.64 22.14
C THR A 667 -11.19 -17.28 21.08
N ILE A 668 -11.64 -18.39 20.51
CA ILE A 668 -11.10 -19.01 19.30
C ILE A 668 -12.12 -18.77 18.19
N GLN A 669 -11.77 -17.94 17.20
CA GLN A 669 -12.51 -17.82 15.94
C GLN A 669 -11.77 -18.66 14.90
N ILE A 670 -12.49 -19.52 14.18
CA ILE A 670 -11.91 -20.22 13.04
C ILE A 670 -12.00 -19.25 11.86
N GLY A 671 -10.89 -19.07 11.14
CA GLY A 671 -10.89 -18.16 10.00
C GLY A 671 -11.09 -16.69 10.35
N GLY A 672 -11.72 -15.97 9.43
CA GLY A 672 -12.16 -14.58 9.57
C GLY A 672 -13.47 -14.43 10.36
N GLN A 673 -14.12 -13.27 10.25
CA GLN A 673 -15.53 -13.12 10.61
C GLN A 673 -16.36 -13.25 9.32
N GLY A 674 -17.33 -14.15 9.30
CA GLY A 674 -18.10 -14.48 8.10
C GLY A 674 -17.36 -15.46 7.19
N MET A 675 -18.04 -15.93 6.14
CA MET A 675 -17.50 -16.95 5.26
C MET A 675 -16.94 -16.34 3.97
N PRO A 676 -15.72 -16.72 3.53
CA PRO A 676 -15.24 -16.39 2.19
C PRO A 676 -16.23 -16.86 1.12
N ALA A 677 -16.58 -15.97 0.21
CA ALA A 677 -17.53 -16.22 -0.86
C ALA A 677 -16.82 -16.18 -2.22
N LEU A 678 -16.85 -17.30 -2.95
CA LEU A 678 -16.35 -17.43 -4.31
C LEU A 678 -17.48 -17.26 -5.30
N GLN A 679 -17.26 -16.47 -6.34
CA GLN A 679 -18.18 -16.37 -7.46
C GLN A 679 -17.85 -17.46 -8.47
N THR A 680 -18.77 -18.40 -8.66
CA THR A 680 -18.63 -19.46 -9.66
C THR A 680 -19.48 -19.17 -10.89
N ASN A 681 -19.05 -19.67 -12.04
CA ASN A 681 -19.76 -19.59 -13.32
C ASN A 681 -20.19 -18.16 -13.69
N GLN A 682 -19.31 -17.19 -13.46
CA GLN A 682 -19.47 -15.82 -13.90
C GLN A 682 -19.31 -15.75 -15.43
N LEU A 683 -20.31 -15.21 -16.13
CA LEU A 683 -20.23 -15.06 -17.58
C LEU A 683 -19.23 -13.95 -17.92
N VAL A 684 -18.18 -14.29 -18.66
CA VAL A 684 -17.29 -13.31 -19.28
C VAL A 684 -17.93 -12.83 -20.57
N ASP A 685 -18.15 -13.74 -21.53
CA ASP A 685 -18.74 -13.40 -22.83
C ASP A 685 -19.38 -14.62 -23.49
N ASN A 686 -20.59 -14.47 -24.01
CA ASN A 686 -21.27 -15.47 -24.84
C ASN A 686 -21.51 -14.97 -26.27
N PHE A 687 -20.95 -13.82 -26.63
CA PHE A 687 -21.02 -13.13 -27.92
C PHE A 687 -22.43 -12.73 -28.41
N ASP A 688 -23.50 -13.21 -27.78
CA ASP A 688 -24.90 -12.97 -28.18
C ASP A 688 -25.33 -11.51 -28.08
N SER A 689 -24.61 -10.71 -27.29
CA SER A 689 -24.93 -9.30 -27.05
C SER A 689 -24.52 -8.37 -28.20
N TYR A 690 -23.61 -8.82 -29.08
CA TYR A 690 -23.06 -8.00 -30.15
C TYR A 690 -24.01 -7.84 -31.33
N ASN A 691 -23.99 -6.66 -31.97
CA ASN A 691 -24.78 -6.41 -33.17
C ASN A 691 -23.93 -6.64 -34.43
N ASN A 692 -24.00 -7.86 -34.97
CA ASN A 692 -23.25 -8.24 -36.17
C ASN A 692 -24.02 -8.00 -37.50
N SER A 693 -25.15 -7.28 -37.48
CA SER A 693 -26.03 -7.12 -38.66
C SER A 693 -25.43 -6.27 -39.78
N THR A 694 -24.49 -5.38 -39.47
CA THR A 694 -23.80 -4.50 -40.44
C THR A 694 -22.30 -4.73 -40.51
N THR A 695 -21.69 -5.15 -39.40
CA THR A 695 -20.25 -5.35 -39.25
C THR A 695 -20.03 -6.61 -38.43
N THR A 696 -19.35 -7.61 -38.99
CA THR A 696 -19.04 -8.86 -38.29
C THR A 696 -17.61 -8.90 -37.77
N THR A 697 -16.72 -8.06 -38.28
CA THR A 697 -15.28 -8.07 -38.04
C THR A 697 -14.89 -7.45 -36.70
N ILE A 698 -13.81 -7.97 -36.09
CA ILE A 698 -13.17 -7.44 -34.87
C ILE A 698 -11.88 -6.68 -35.23
N GLY A 699 -11.63 -5.54 -34.58
CA GLY A 699 -10.43 -4.71 -34.73
C GLY A 699 -10.49 -3.61 -35.82
N ALA A 700 -9.55 -2.67 -35.77
CA ALA A 700 -9.52 -1.40 -36.52
C ALA A 700 -9.47 -1.58 -38.05
N ASN A 701 -10.62 -1.78 -38.66
CA ASN A 701 -10.82 -1.71 -40.10
C ASN A 701 -11.77 -0.55 -40.45
N SER A 702 -11.75 -0.11 -41.71
CA SER A 702 -12.59 1.01 -42.17
C SER A 702 -14.11 0.75 -42.12
N SER A 703 -14.53 -0.49 -41.81
CA SER A 703 -15.94 -0.94 -41.70
C SER A 703 -16.46 -1.03 -40.26
N GLY A 704 -15.63 -0.71 -39.25
CA GLY A 704 -15.99 -0.73 -37.83
C GLY A 704 -15.65 -2.04 -37.10
N ASP A 705 -15.96 -2.09 -35.81
CA ASP A 705 -15.71 -3.23 -34.91
C ASP A 705 -17.04 -3.76 -34.34
N ALA A 706 -17.29 -5.06 -34.49
CA ALA A 706 -18.51 -5.72 -34.03
C ALA A 706 -18.64 -5.75 -32.50
N THR A 707 -17.52 -5.75 -31.79
CA THR A 707 -17.48 -5.82 -30.31
C THR A 707 -17.30 -4.46 -29.64
N ASN A 708 -17.14 -3.39 -30.43
CA ASN A 708 -16.91 -2.03 -29.95
C ASN A 708 -15.71 -1.94 -28.97
N GLY A 709 -14.62 -2.67 -29.26
CA GLY A 709 -13.38 -2.65 -28.48
C GLY A 709 -13.30 -3.67 -27.34
N VAL A 710 -14.37 -4.41 -27.02
CA VAL A 710 -14.33 -5.46 -25.97
C VAL A 710 -13.38 -6.59 -26.35
N TRP A 711 -13.33 -6.94 -27.64
CA TRP A 711 -12.32 -7.82 -28.19
C TRP A 711 -11.41 -7.04 -29.15
N LEU A 712 -10.10 -7.18 -28.95
CA LEU A 712 -9.06 -6.62 -29.81
C LEU A 712 -8.60 -7.70 -30.79
N GLY A 713 -8.59 -7.35 -32.08
CA GLY A 713 -8.07 -8.24 -33.12
C GLY A 713 -6.54 -8.21 -33.14
N VAL A 714 -5.90 -9.38 -33.23
CA VAL A 714 -4.44 -9.54 -33.13
C VAL A 714 -3.72 -9.31 -34.51
N PHE A 715 -4.21 -8.54 -35.51
CA PHE A 715 -3.69 -8.65 -36.93
C PHE A 715 -2.95 -7.52 -37.62
N ASP A 716 -2.06 -7.98 -38.53
CA ASP A 716 -1.36 -7.44 -39.72
C ASP A 716 -2.08 -6.40 -40.62
N GLY A 717 -3.24 -5.89 -40.21
CA GLY A 717 -4.01 -4.87 -40.94
C GLY A 717 -5.07 -5.40 -41.90
N THR A 718 -5.43 -6.70 -41.90
CA THR A 718 -6.40 -7.26 -42.88
C THR A 718 -7.75 -7.80 -42.37
N GLY A 719 -8.08 -7.68 -41.06
CA GLY A 719 -9.39 -8.03 -40.48
C GLY A 719 -9.67 -9.54 -40.45
N ALA A 720 -9.49 -10.20 -39.29
CA ALA A 720 -9.32 -11.67 -39.25
C ALA A 720 -9.94 -12.43 -38.05
N ALA A 721 -10.82 -11.80 -37.26
CA ALA A 721 -11.78 -12.50 -36.40
C ALA A 721 -13.18 -11.91 -36.59
N ASN A 722 -14.22 -12.72 -36.48
CA ASN A 722 -15.60 -12.28 -36.70
C ASN A 722 -16.55 -12.75 -35.61
N VAL A 723 -17.56 -11.94 -35.28
CA VAL A 723 -18.75 -12.40 -34.56
C VAL A 723 -19.76 -12.92 -35.57
N VAL A 724 -20.03 -14.23 -35.57
CA VAL A 724 -20.90 -14.92 -36.54
C VAL A 724 -22.12 -15.53 -35.87
N ASP A 725 -23.26 -15.47 -36.55
CA ASP A 725 -24.51 -16.08 -36.09
C ASP A 725 -24.63 -17.53 -36.60
N GLU A 726 -24.81 -18.46 -35.66
CA GLU A 726 -24.94 -19.89 -35.92
C GLU A 726 -26.38 -20.32 -36.24
N SER A 727 -27.39 -19.66 -35.66
CA SER A 727 -28.78 -20.14 -35.72
C SER A 727 -29.88 -19.08 -35.55
N GLY A 728 -29.60 -17.82 -35.85
CA GLY A 728 -30.58 -16.73 -35.78
C GLY A 728 -30.64 -16.02 -34.42
N SER A 729 -29.82 -16.44 -33.45
CA SER A 729 -29.75 -15.90 -32.08
C SER A 729 -28.63 -16.51 -31.21
N ASN A 730 -27.64 -17.18 -31.79
CA ASN A 730 -26.48 -17.74 -31.04
C ASN A 730 -25.21 -17.31 -31.76
N GLN A 731 -24.56 -16.28 -31.26
CA GLN A 731 -23.37 -15.72 -31.86
C GLN A 731 -22.14 -16.40 -31.30
N SER A 732 -21.05 -16.42 -32.06
CA SER A 732 -19.77 -16.97 -31.61
C SER A 732 -18.61 -16.20 -32.25
N LEU A 733 -17.44 -16.26 -31.62
CA LEU A 733 -16.22 -15.68 -32.15
C LEU A 733 -15.54 -16.68 -33.10
N ASP A 734 -15.38 -16.27 -34.35
CA ASP A 734 -14.86 -17.02 -35.48
C ASP A 734 -13.44 -16.57 -35.82
N VAL A 735 -12.45 -17.46 -35.70
CA VAL A 735 -11.01 -17.14 -35.82
C VAL A 735 -10.35 -17.99 -36.90
N PHE A 736 -9.83 -17.31 -37.94
CA PHE A 736 -9.32 -17.92 -39.18
C PHE A 736 -7.82 -17.68 -39.34
N GLY A 737 -7.01 -18.73 -39.47
CA GLY A 737 -5.57 -18.57 -39.72
C GLY A 737 -5.19 -18.24 -41.18
N ILE A 738 -3.88 -18.11 -41.47
CA ILE A 738 -3.36 -17.61 -42.77
C ILE A 738 -3.13 -18.76 -43.77
N PRO A 739 -3.67 -18.70 -45.01
CA PRO A 739 -3.51 -19.78 -45.99
C PRO A 739 -2.15 -19.97 -46.68
N ASP A 740 -1.06 -19.30 -46.29
CA ASP A 740 0.26 -19.46 -46.94
C ASP A 740 1.40 -19.32 -45.91
N GLN A 741 2.26 -20.34 -45.79
CA GLN A 741 3.38 -20.44 -44.82
C GLN A 741 4.52 -19.39 -45.01
N GLY A 742 4.28 -18.30 -45.76
CA GLY A 742 5.28 -17.31 -46.16
C GLY A 742 5.18 -15.93 -45.50
N SER A 743 4.05 -15.57 -44.87
CA SER A 743 3.92 -14.36 -44.06
C SER A 743 3.87 -14.77 -42.59
N GLY A 744 4.89 -14.45 -41.79
CA GLY A 744 5.04 -14.94 -40.42
C GLY A 744 4.01 -14.47 -39.37
N GLY A 745 2.78 -14.11 -39.73
CA GLY A 745 1.78 -13.53 -38.82
C GLY A 745 0.74 -14.52 -38.27
N TRP A 746 0.12 -14.19 -37.12
CA TRP A 746 -0.68 -15.10 -36.28
C TRP A 746 -2.13 -14.67 -36.02
N ARG A 747 -3.19 -15.19 -36.70
CA ARG A 747 -4.62 -14.75 -36.65
C ARG A 747 -5.49 -15.08 -35.43
N GLY A 748 -5.96 -14.10 -34.65
CA GLY A 748 -7.22 -14.16 -33.88
C GLY A 748 -7.67 -12.90 -33.10
N ALA A 749 -8.05 -13.07 -31.84
CA ALA A 749 -8.61 -12.00 -31.03
C ALA A 749 -8.32 -12.26 -29.55
N GLN A 750 -8.27 -11.19 -28.77
CA GLN A 750 -8.09 -11.21 -27.32
C GLN A 750 -9.02 -10.21 -26.66
N THR A 751 -9.28 -10.38 -25.37
CA THR A 751 -10.06 -9.44 -24.56
C THR A 751 -9.29 -9.12 -23.28
N ASP A 752 -9.45 -7.89 -22.80
CA ASP A 752 -8.95 -7.47 -21.49
C ASP A 752 -9.94 -7.92 -20.43
N LEU A 753 -9.55 -8.90 -19.62
CA LEU A 753 -10.38 -9.41 -18.54
C LEU A 753 -10.51 -8.40 -17.40
N THR A 754 -9.61 -7.42 -17.27
CA THR A 754 -9.65 -6.44 -16.16
C THR A 754 -10.65 -5.32 -16.40
N SER A 755 -10.77 -4.86 -17.65
CA SER A 755 -11.43 -3.59 -17.96
C SER A 755 -12.57 -3.70 -18.97
N SER A 756 -12.67 -4.81 -19.72
CA SER A 756 -13.67 -4.93 -20.79
C SER A 756 -15.06 -5.37 -20.29
N PHE A 757 -15.17 -5.77 -19.02
CA PHE A 757 -16.39 -6.32 -18.41
C PHE A 757 -16.78 -5.55 -17.14
N ASP A 758 -18.03 -5.71 -16.67
CA ASP A 758 -18.57 -4.98 -15.52
C ASP A 758 -17.81 -5.25 -14.20
N THR A 759 -17.10 -6.37 -14.13
CA THR A 759 -16.24 -6.78 -13.02
C THR A 759 -14.91 -7.27 -13.57
N ASP A 760 -13.86 -7.18 -12.77
CA ASP A 760 -12.56 -7.78 -13.09
C ASP A 760 -12.69 -9.30 -13.19
N MET A 761 -12.32 -9.84 -14.35
CA MET A 761 -12.39 -11.26 -14.70
C MET A 761 -11.00 -11.90 -14.82
N SER A 762 -9.93 -11.17 -14.48
CA SER A 762 -8.55 -11.63 -14.57
C SER A 762 -8.25 -12.80 -13.62
N VAL A 763 -7.10 -13.44 -13.86
CA VAL A 763 -6.56 -14.46 -12.95
C VAL A 763 -5.45 -13.81 -12.13
N ALA A 764 -5.70 -13.58 -10.85
CA ALA A 764 -4.72 -12.96 -9.95
C ALA A 764 -3.50 -13.86 -9.74
N ASP A 765 -2.35 -13.25 -9.46
CA ASP A 765 -1.17 -13.93 -8.96
C ASP A 765 -1.49 -14.69 -7.66
N GLN A 766 -0.79 -15.81 -7.45
CA GLN A 766 -0.96 -16.69 -6.29
C GLN A 766 -2.42 -17.12 -6.01
N SER A 767 -3.17 -17.41 -7.07
CA SER A 767 -4.57 -17.80 -7.00
C SER A 767 -4.85 -19.09 -7.78
N ASN A 768 -5.96 -19.73 -7.42
CA ASN A 768 -6.57 -20.77 -8.23
C ASN A 768 -7.81 -20.17 -8.92
N THR A 769 -7.90 -20.28 -10.24
CA THR A 769 -9.04 -19.77 -11.03
C THR A 769 -9.41 -20.76 -12.13
N THR A 770 -10.70 -20.95 -12.39
CA THR A 770 -11.16 -21.79 -13.51
C THR A 770 -11.77 -20.96 -14.63
N LEU A 771 -11.22 -21.08 -15.84
CA LEU A 771 -11.88 -20.61 -17.05
C LEU A 771 -12.59 -21.76 -17.76
N PHE A 772 -13.85 -21.54 -18.12
CA PHE A 772 -14.61 -22.42 -18.99
C PHE A 772 -14.83 -21.75 -20.33
N PHE A 773 -14.66 -22.47 -21.43
CA PHE A 773 -15.11 -22.03 -22.75
C PHE A 773 -15.55 -23.21 -23.61
N GLN A 774 -16.41 -22.93 -24.58
CA GLN A 774 -16.69 -23.88 -25.65
C GLN A 774 -15.84 -23.56 -26.87
N PHE A 775 -15.35 -24.60 -27.56
CA PHE A 775 -14.75 -24.44 -28.88
C PHE A 775 -15.23 -25.50 -29.87
N LYS A 776 -15.12 -25.19 -31.17
CA LYS A 776 -15.28 -26.18 -32.25
C LYS A 776 -14.38 -25.89 -33.44
N ALA A 777 -14.01 -26.94 -34.16
CA ALA A 777 -13.32 -26.86 -35.44
C ALA A 777 -14.32 -26.87 -36.61
N VAL A 778 -14.12 -26.06 -37.64
CA VAL A 778 -15.07 -25.96 -38.77
C VAL A 778 -14.72 -26.94 -39.91
N SER A 779 -15.69 -27.76 -40.34
CA SER A 779 -15.49 -28.97 -41.19
C SER A 779 -14.90 -28.77 -42.59
N ASN A 780 -14.73 -27.55 -43.09
CA ASN A 780 -14.30 -27.24 -44.46
C ASN A 780 -12.90 -26.61 -44.56
N THR A 781 -12.08 -26.71 -43.50
CA THR A 781 -10.86 -25.90 -43.33
C THR A 781 -9.56 -26.71 -43.32
N GLY A 782 -8.42 -26.01 -43.41
CA GLY A 782 -7.08 -26.59 -43.60
C GLY A 782 -6.43 -27.13 -42.31
N THR A 783 -5.10 -27.22 -42.31
CA THR A 783 -4.30 -27.63 -41.14
C THR A 783 -4.56 -26.70 -39.96
N PHE A 784 -4.62 -27.25 -38.75
CA PHE A 784 -4.78 -26.48 -37.52
C PHE A 784 -3.43 -26.22 -36.85
N ASP A 785 -3.26 -24.98 -36.45
CA ASP A 785 -2.20 -24.50 -35.57
C ASP A 785 -2.79 -23.28 -34.84
N THR A 786 -3.55 -23.54 -33.78
CA THR A 786 -4.39 -22.55 -33.08
C THR A 786 -4.21 -22.67 -31.57
N MET A 787 -3.85 -21.57 -30.91
CA MET A 787 -3.64 -21.45 -29.48
C MET A 787 -4.83 -20.77 -28.81
N PHE A 788 -5.05 -21.09 -27.55
CA PHE A 788 -6.04 -20.46 -26.68
C PHE A 788 -5.35 -20.20 -25.35
N GLY A 789 -5.78 -19.18 -24.62
CA GLY A 789 -5.46 -19.09 -23.20
C GLY A 789 -5.13 -17.70 -22.74
N LEU A 790 -4.27 -17.62 -21.73
CA LEU A 790 -4.10 -16.44 -20.89
C LEU A 790 -2.73 -15.81 -21.02
N THR A 791 -2.67 -14.48 -20.88
CA THR A 791 -1.44 -13.68 -20.84
C THR A 791 -1.59 -12.53 -19.85
N ASP A 792 -0.46 -11.98 -19.39
CA ASP A 792 -0.36 -10.86 -18.46
C ASP A 792 -0.54 -9.49 -19.14
N SER A 793 -0.65 -9.44 -20.47
CA SER A 793 -0.73 -8.18 -21.20
C SER A 793 -1.65 -8.23 -22.42
N THR A 794 -2.48 -7.20 -22.57
CA THR A 794 -3.24 -6.93 -23.80
C THR A 794 -2.41 -6.21 -24.88
N ALA A 795 -1.29 -5.59 -24.53
CA ALA A 795 -0.51 -4.73 -25.43
C ALA A 795 0.69 -5.44 -26.09
N ASN A 796 1.13 -6.56 -25.53
CA ASN A 796 2.43 -7.17 -25.81
C ASN A 796 2.40 -8.45 -26.68
N LEU A 797 1.27 -8.82 -27.31
CA LEU A 797 1.28 -9.98 -28.21
C LEU A 797 2.25 -9.75 -29.39
N ASP A 798 3.38 -10.47 -29.43
CA ASP A 798 4.27 -10.51 -30.59
C ASP A 798 3.56 -11.21 -31.75
N LEU A 799 3.10 -10.36 -32.68
CA LEU A 799 2.39 -10.77 -33.87
C LEU A 799 3.17 -11.74 -34.77
N ASN A 800 4.49 -11.88 -34.57
CA ASN A 800 5.36 -12.81 -35.28
C ASN A 800 5.62 -14.11 -34.50
N ASP A 801 5.40 -14.13 -33.18
CA ASP A 801 5.66 -15.27 -32.31
C ASP A 801 4.68 -15.38 -31.14
N ALA A 802 3.38 -15.52 -31.47
CA ALA A 802 2.33 -15.64 -30.45
C ALA A 802 2.46 -16.87 -29.52
N TRP A 803 3.36 -17.82 -29.82
CA TRP A 803 3.72 -18.91 -28.91
C TRP A 803 4.46 -18.42 -27.66
N SER A 804 5.07 -17.24 -27.73
CA SER A 804 5.84 -16.66 -26.63
C SER A 804 4.99 -15.87 -25.65
N ASP A 805 3.77 -15.48 -26.05
CA ASP A 805 2.99 -14.48 -25.32
C ASP A 805 1.95 -15.08 -24.35
N PHE A 806 1.48 -16.30 -24.60
CA PHE A 806 0.54 -16.97 -23.70
C PHE A 806 1.29 -17.69 -22.57
N ALA A 807 1.01 -17.31 -21.33
CA ALA A 807 1.50 -17.97 -20.13
C ALA A 807 0.84 -19.35 -19.96
N VAL A 808 -0.49 -19.40 -20.11
CA VAL A 808 -1.32 -20.61 -20.06
C VAL A 808 -1.85 -20.87 -21.45
N MET A 809 -1.52 -22.03 -22.05
CA MET A 809 -1.71 -22.19 -23.49
C MET A 809 -2.01 -23.64 -23.92
N PRO A 810 -3.29 -24.07 -23.86
CA PRO A 810 -3.75 -25.17 -24.70
C PRO A 810 -3.79 -24.80 -26.19
N PHE A 811 -3.71 -25.81 -27.05
CA PHE A 811 -3.69 -25.60 -28.50
C PHE A 811 -4.32 -26.75 -29.29
N LEU A 812 -4.93 -26.41 -30.43
CA LEU A 812 -5.44 -27.33 -31.44
C LEU A 812 -4.42 -27.43 -32.57
N ALA A 813 -3.85 -28.62 -32.76
CA ALA A 813 -2.82 -28.84 -33.78
C ALA A 813 -3.02 -30.17 -34.53
N GLY A 814 -2.75 -30.15 -35.83
CA GLY A 814 -2.74 -31.34 -36.67
C GLY A 814 -3.33 -31.10 -38.06
N GLY A 815 -3.61 -32.19 -38.78
CA GLY A 815 -4.24 -32.11 -40.10
C GLY A 815 -5.65 -31.49 -40.02
N GLY A 816 -6.38 -31.44 -41.14
CA GLY A 816 -7.78 -30.99 -41.10
C GLY A 816 -8.65 -31.82 -40.12
N VAL A 817 -9.90 -31.41 -39.96
CA VAL A 817 -10.89 -32.06 -39.10
C VAL A 817 -10.83 -33.60 -39.15
N GLY A 818 -10.90 -34.24 -37.98
CA GLY A 818 -10.76 -35.69 -37.82
C GLY A 818 -9.32 -36.20 -37.77
N ALA A 819 -8.33 -35.29 -37.86
CA ALA A 819 -6.91 -35.58 -37.67
C ALA A 819 -6.16 -34.51 -36.83
N ALA A 820 -6.85 -33.48 -36.36
CA ALA A 820 -6.33 -32.52 -35.38
C ALA A 820 -6.67 -32.97 -33.95
N ASP A 821 -5.79 -32.65 -33.01
CA ASP A 821 -5.94 -32.96 -31.59
C ASP A 821 -5.87 -31.67 -30.77
N PHE A 822 -6.65 -31.59 -29.69
CA PHE A 822 -6.53 -30.53 -28.68
C PHE A 822 -5.57 -30.98 -27.57
N LYS A 823 -4.56 -30.15 -27.26
CA LYS A 823 -3.39 -30.52 -26.46
C LYS A 823 -2.98 -29.43 -25.49
N ALA A 824 -2.14 -29.79 -24.53
CA ALA A 824 -1.33 -28.87 -23.74
C ALA A 824 0.03 -29.52 -23.42
N THR A 825 1.04 -28.69 -23.14
CA THR A 825 2.39 -29.16 -22.82
C THR A 825 2.53 -29.39 -21.32
N THR A 826 3.01 -30.57 -20.94
CA THR A 826 3.41 -30.91 -19.56
C THR A 826 4.93 -31.06 -19.50
N GLU A 827 5.50 -31.32 -18.32
CA GLU A 827 6.91 -31.71 -18.20
C GLU A 827 7.28 -32.97 -19.03
N LEU A 828 6.30 -33.82 -19.34
CA LEU A 828 6.45 -35.04 -20.13
C LEU A 828 6.32 -34.79 -21.65
N GLY A 829 6.12 -33.52 -22.06
CA GLY A 829 5.80 -33.11 -23.42
C GLY A 829 4.29 -32.95 -23.66
N ASP A 830 3.92 -32.83 -24.92
CA ASP A 830 2.52 -32.58 -25.33
C ASP A 830 1.61 -33.76 -25.00
N GLN A 831 0.58 -33.50 -24.21
CA GLN A 831 -0.50 -34.45 -23.89
C GLN A 831 -1.76 -34.10 -24.69
N ILE A 832 -2.57 -35.11 -25.00
CA ILE A 832 -3.80 -34.96 -25.78
C ILE A 832 -5.00 -34.96 -24.83
N ALA A 833 -5.76 -33.87 -24.83
CA ALA A 833 -7.02 -33.77 -24.11
C ALA A 833 -8.20 -34.28 -24.96
N ILE A 834 -8.21 -33.96 -26.27
CA ILE A 834 -9.23 -34.44 -27.21
C ILE A 834 -8.52 -34.94 -28.48
N GLU A 835 -8.68 -36.23 -28.77
CA GLU A 835 -8.10 -36.88 -29.95
C GLU A 835 -9.06 -36.77 -31.15
N ASN A 836 -8.52 -36.49 -32.35
CA ASN A 836 -9.25 -36.46 -33.62
C ASN A 836 -10.54 -35.61 -33.57
N VAL A 837 -10.39 -34.31 -33.25
CA VAL A 837 -11.47 -33.34 -33.12
C VAL A 837 -12.44 -33.41 -34.32
N VAL A 838 -13.73 -33.58 -34.00
CA VAL A 838 -14.82 -33.72 -34.96
C VAL A 838 -15.29 -32.34 -35.38
N GLY A 839 -15.55 -32.17 -36.68
CA GLY A 839 -15.95 -30.90 -37.25
C GLY A 839 -17.38 -30.54 -36.87
N ASP A 840 -17.59 -29.25 -36.63
CA ASP A 840 -18.84 -28.63 -36.23
C ASP A 840 -19.45 -29.19 -34.91
N GLN A 841 -18.65 -29.89 -34.11
CA GLN A 841 -19.01 -30.35 -32.76
C GLN A 841 -18.44 -29.40 -31.71
N TRP A 842 -19.29 -28.93 -30.78
CA TRP A 842 -18.86 -28.18 -29.61
C TRP A 842 -18.23 -29.08 -28.54
N TYR A 843 -17.09 -28.64 -28.02
CA TYR A 843 -16.40 -29.23 -26.88
C TYR A 843 -16.39 -28.21 -25.74
N ASN A 844 -16.64 -28.69 -24.53
CA ASN A 844 -16.51 -27.92 -23.31
C ASN A 844 -15.09 -28.11 -22.77
N VAL A 845 -14.44 -27.01 -22.39
CA VAL A 845 -13.10 -27.03 -21.79
C VAL A 845 -13.14 -26.24 -20.50
N TRP A 846 -12.67 -26.83 -19.41
CA TRP A 846 -12.32 -26.13 -18.17
C TRP A 846 -10.81 -26.13 -18.05
N MET A 847 -10.26 -24.95 -17.84
CA MET A 847 -8.86 -24.68 -17.60
C MET A 847 -8.73 -24.20 -16.16
N VAL A 848 -8.28 -25.09 -15.28
CA VAL A 848 -8.05 -24.77 -13.85
C VAL A 848 -6.60 -24.29 -13.76
N VAL A 849 -6.42 -23.01 -13.48
CA VAL A 849 -5.13 -22.32 -13.49
C VAL A 849 -4.69 -22.08 -12.05
N ASP A 850 -3.49 -22.56 -11.71
CA ASP A 850 -2.80 -22.32 -10.45
C ASP A 850 -1.59 -21.43 -10.72
N THR A 851 -1.69 -20.15 -10.39
CA THR A 851 -0.60 -19.18 -10.57
C THR A 851 0.44 -19.27 -9.45
N THR A 852 0.14 -19.93 -8.31
CA THR A 852 1.12 -20.16 -7.25
C THR A 852 2.18 -21.16 -7.70
N ASP A 853 1.75 -22.29 -8.27
CA ASP A 853 2.65 -23.35 -8.74
C ASP A 853 3.00 -23.23 -10.22
N ASN A 854 2.38 -22.28 -10.94
CA ASN A 854 2.56 -22.08 -12.37
C ASN A 854 2.20 -23.31 -13.20
N LEU A 855 1.06 -23.92 -12.84
CA LEU A 855 0.51 -25.13 -13.45
C LEU A 855 -0.96 -24.92 -13.83
N PHE A 856 -1.46 -25.71 -14.76
CA PHE A 856 -2.88 -25.76 -15.07
C PHE A 856 -3.36 -27.15 -15.47
N ASP A 857 -4.60 -27.46 -15.10
CA ASP A 857 -5.29 -28.69 -15.49
C ASP A 857 -6.33 -28.41 -16.58
N ILE A 858 -6.57 -29.41 -17.43
CA ILE A 858 -7.61 -29.37 -18.45
C ILE A 858 -8.62 -30.47 -18.19
N TYR A 859 -9.87 -30.07 -18.05
CA TYR A 859 -11.03 -30.94 -18.03
C TYR A 859 -11.85 -30.73 -19.30
N VAL A 860 -12.44 -31.79 -19.82
CA VAL A 860 -13.26 -31.72 -21.05
C VAL A 860 -14.56 -32.48 -20.90
N SER A 861 -15.58 -32.05 -21.64
CA SER A 861 -16.82 -32.81 -21.82
C SER A 861 -17.48 -32.48 -23.15
N THR A 862 -18.53 -33.24 -23.48
CA THR A 862 -19.39 -32.96 -24.63
C THR A 862 -20.84 -32.89 -24.14
N GLY A 863 -21.52 -31.77 -24.35
CA GLY A 863 -22.92 -31.60 -23.92
C GLY A 863 -23.07 -30.90 -22.57
N THR A 864 -23.88 -31.46 -21.66
CA THR A 864 -24.28 -30.81 -20.41
C THR A 864 -23.62 -31.40 -19.16
N ASP A 865 -22.70 -32.36 -19.33
CA ASP A 865 -21.99 -32.98 -18.21
C ASP A 865 -20.88 -32.06 -17.68
N ASP A 866 -20.55 -32.22 -16.40
CA ASP A 866 -19.38 -31.60 -15.74
C ASP A 866 -18.05 -32.08 -16.36
N GLY A 867 -16.98 -31.34 -16.09
CA GLY A 867 -15.66 -31.60 -16.65
C GLY A 867 -15.05 -32.92 -16.17
N VAL A 868 -14.46 -33.68 -17.10
CA VAL A 868 -13.64 -34.86 -16.79
C VAL A 868 -12.18 -34.53 -17.04
N LEU A 869 -11.31 -34.76 -16.04
CA LEU A 869 -9.88 -34.49 -16.12
C LEU A 869 -9.27 -35.22 -17.32
N ALA A 870 -8.60 -34.47 -18.19
CA ALA A 870 -7.95 -34.97 -19.39
C ALA A 870 -6.44 -34.75 -19.39
N ILE A 871 -5.98 -33.61 -18.86
CA ILE A 871 -4.56 -33.29 -18.66
C ILE A 871 -4.40 -32.72 -17.25
N GLU A 872 -3.43 -33.25 -16.52
CA GLU A 872 -3.04 -32.81 -15.17
C GLU A 872 -1.65 -32.16 -15.23
N ASN A 873 -1.43 -31.07 -14.50
CA ASN A 873 -0.16 -30.36 -14.37
C ASN A 873 0.48 -29.96 -15.72
N ALA A 874 -0.30 -29.35 -16.62
CA ALA A 874 0.28 -28.64 -17.75
C ALA A 874 1.07 -27.42 -17.24
N ILE A 875 2.20 -27.12 -17.86
CA ILE A 875 3.14 -26.12 -17.35
C ILE A 875 2.89 -24.75 -17.98
N PHE A 876 3.06 -23.69 -17.19
CA PHE A 876 3.15 -22.34 -17.74
C PHE A 876 4.37 -22.24 -18.67
N ARG A 877 4.29 -21.34 -19.65
CA ARG A 877 5.37 -21.11 -20.61
C ARG A 877 6.14 -19.82 -20.30
N ASN A 878 7.37 -19.79 -20.78
CA ASN A 878 8.22 -18.59 -20.92
C ASN A 878 8.50 -17.77 -19.65
N GLY A 879 8.19 -18.26 -18.45
CA GLY A 879 8.44 -17.56 -17.19
C GLY A 879 7.41 -16.47 -16.84
N LEU A 880 6.27 -16.43 -17.53
CA LEU A 880 5.17 -15.47 -17.35
C LEU A 880 4.26 -15.82 -16.15
N GLY A 881 4.85 -16.23 -15.03
CA GLY A 881 4.15 -16.91 -13.94
C GLY A 881 4.04 -16.16 -12.61
N ASN A 882 4.51 -14.92 -12.53
CA ASN A 882 4.55 -14.16 -11.28
C ASN A 882 3.77 -12.83 -11.41
N ALA A 883 2.72 -12.82 -12.23
CA ALA A 883 1.90 -11.66 -12.51
C ALA A 883 0.46 -12.08 -12.78
N ASP A 884 -0.47 -11.15 -12.59
CA ASP A 884 -1.88 -11.35 -12.93
C ASP A 884 -2.02 -11.65 -14.43
N LEU A 885 -2.79 -12.68 -14.78
CA LEU A 885 -3.14 -12.97 -16.16
C LEU A 885 -4.38 -12.16 -16.54
N THR A 886 -4.14 -11.02 -17.16
CA THR A 886 -5.13 -9.97 -17.42
C THR A 886 -5.94 -10.18 -18.69
N SER A 887 -5.54 -11.12 -19.56
CA SER A 887 -6.13 -11.24 -20.89
C SER A 887 -6.41 -12.68 -21.28
N PHE A 888 -7.53 -12.91 -21.96
CA PHE A 888 -7.81 -14.18 -22.64
C PHE A 888 -7.80 -13.98 -24.15
N GLY A 889 -7.20 -14.92 -24.88
CA GLY A 889 -7.10 -14.82 -26.32
C GLY A 889 -7.09 -16.15 -27.05
N ILE A 890 -7.24 -16.04 -28.37
CA ILE A 890 -7.14 -17.12 -29.34
C ILE A 890 -6.38 -16.61 -30.56
N ALA A 891 -5.44 -17.40 -31.08
CA ALA A 891 -4.66 -17.04 -32.26
C ALA A 891 -4.23 -18.27 -33.07
N GLY A 892 -4.25 -18.19 -34.41
CA GLY A 892 -3.91 -19.29 -35.30
C GLY A 892 -3.21 -18.87 -36.60
N ARG A 893 -2.26 -19.66 -37.07
CA ARG A 893 -1.36 -19.28 -38.19
C ARG A 893 -1.65 -19.99 -39.50
N GLU A 894 -2.27 -21.15 -39.49
CA GLU A 894 -2.55 -21.99 -40.67
C GLU A 894 -4.00 -21.84 -41.19
N ALA A 895 -4.35 -22.41 -42.34
CA ALA A 895 -5.72 -22.32 -42.89
C ALA A 895 -6.85 -22.99 -42.06
N GLY A 896 -6.58 -23.34 -40.81
CA GLY A 896 -7.53 -23.85 -39.83
C GLY A 896 -8.47 -22.76 -39.32
N HIS A 897 -9.63 -23.20 -38.86
CA HIS A 897 -10.73 -22.32 -38.49
C HIS A 897 -11.46 -22.82 -37.26
N VAL A 898 -11.44 -21.99 -36.20
CA VAL A 898 -11.94 -22.32 -34.88
C VAL A 898 -12.98 -21.30 -34.44
N ARG A 899 -14.05 -21.78 -33.82
CA ARG A 899 -15.02 -20.94 -33.11
C ARG A 899 -14.89 -21.12 -31.62
N ILE A 900 -15.06 -20.03 -30.88
CA ILE A 900 -15.25 -20.04 -29.42
C ILE A 900 -16.57 -19.38 -29.04
N ASP A 901 -17.17 -19.89 -27.98
CA ASP A 901 -18.44 -19.42 -27.42
C ASP A 901 -18.47 -19.69 -25.92
N ASN A 902 -19.38 -19.03 -25.19
CA ASN A 902 -19.68 -19.28 -23.78
C ASN A 902 -18.42 -19.29 -22.88
N LEU A 903 -17.72 -18.17 -22.81
CA LEU A 903 -16.58 -17.95 -21.90
C LEU A 903 -17.09 -17.59 -20.50
N TYR A 904 -16.70 -18.39 -19.50
CA TYR A 904 -17.03 -18.19 -18.09
C TYR A 904 -15.77 -18.25 -17.24
N ARG A 905 -15.83 -17.61 -16.08
CA ARG A 905 -14.80 -17.62 -15.04
C ARG A 905 -15.40 -18.06 -13.71
N SER A 906 -14.66 -18.82 -12.93
CA SER A 906 -14.98 -19.12 -11.53
C SER A 906 -13.78 -18.83 -10.66
N ASP A 907 -13.99 -18.17 -9.52
CA ASP A 907 -13.00 -18.13 -8.46
C ASP A 907 -12.73 -19.57 -7.97
N GLY A 908 -11.46 -19.93 -7.79
CA GLY A 908 -11.07 -21.27 -7.34
C GLY A 908 -11.22 -22.36 -8.40
N VAL A 909 -11.23 -23.60 -7.92
CA VAL A 909 -11.37 -24.81 -8.75
C VAL A 909 -12.86 -25.15 -8.91
N SER A 910 -13.38 -25.08 -10.14
CA SER A 910 -14.77 -25.46 -10.47
C SER A 910 -14.81 -26.27 -11.76
N ILE A 911 -15.29 -27.52 -11.67
CA ILE A 911 -15.52 -28.39 -12.83
C ILE A 911 -17.00 -28.48 -13.22
N THR A 912 -17.84 -27.66 -12.62
CA THR A 912 -19.28 -27.66 -12.88
C THR A 912 -19.59 -27.05 -14.24
N ASN A 913 -20.59 -27.57 -14.94
CA ASN A 913 -20.98 -27.03 -16.25
C ASN A 913 -21.83 -25.76 -16.12
N PRO A 914 -21.30 -24.57 -16.49
CA PRO A 914 -22.00 -23.30 -16.31
C PRO A 914 -23.27 -23.20 -17.17
N LEU A 915 -23.37 -23.98 -18.26
CA LEU A 915 -24.56 -24.01 -19.12
C LEU A 915 -25.74 -24.75 -18.47
N SER A 916 -25.48 -25.52 -17.41
CA SER A 916 -26.50 -26.22 -16.64
C SER A 916 -26.83 -25.52 -15.32
N SER A 917 -25.91 -24.69 -14.81
CA SER A 917 -25.98 -24.02 -13.51
C SER A 917 -25.41 -22.60 -13.62
N PRO A 918 -26.25 -21.56 -13.83
CA PRO A 918 -25.79 -20.18 -13.95
C PRO A 918 -25.19 -19.68 -12.63
N SER A 919 -24.42 -18.60 -12.69
CA SER A 919 -23.70 -17.99 -11.56
C SER A 919 -24.30 -18.23 -10.17
N VAL A 920 -23.50 -18.86 -9.31
CA VAL A 920 -23.85 -19.12 -7.90
C VAL A 920 -22.72 -18.64 -6.99
N THR A 921 -23.07 -17.95 -5.91
CA THR A 921 -22.16 -17.68 -4.81
C THR A 921 -21.91 -18.97 -4.04
N GLN A 922 -20.66 -19.43 -4.03
CA GLN A 922 -20.21 -20.55 -3.21
C GLN A 922 -19.53 -20.02 -1.96
N PHE A 923 -19.92 -20.50 -0.78
CA PHE A 923 -19.22 -20.18 0.45
C PHE A 923 -18.17 -21.25 0.74
N VAL A 924 -16.99 -20.83 1.17
CA VAL A 924 -15.85 -21.72 1.42
C VAL A 924 -15.62 -21.81 2.92
N GLY A 925 -15.66 -23.02 3.44
CA GLY A 925 -15.32 -23.30 4.83
C GLY A 925 -13.84 -23.15 5.12
N GLU A 926 -13.53 -22.51 6.22
CA GLU A 926 -12.16 -22.37 6.72
C GLU A 926 -11.84 -23.46 7.75
N THR A 927 -10.59 -23.92 7.84
CA THR A 927 -10.21 -24.96 8.83
C THR A 927 -9.04 -24.52 9.68
N LEU A 928 -9.18 -24.58 11.00
CA LEU A 928 -8.06 -24.47 11.95
C LEU A 928 -7.63 -25.87 12.40
N LEU A 929 -6.34 -26.18 12.29
CA LEU A 929 -5.78 -27.47 12.70
C LEU A 929 -5.03 -27.36 14.03
N VAL A 930 -5.41 -28.17 15.02
CA VAL A 930 -4.70 -28.35 16.29
C VAL A 930 -4.22 -29.79 16.36
N THR A 931 -2.93 -30.07 16.21
CA THR A 931 -2.47 -31.47 16.21
C THR A 931 -2.43 -32.08 17.62
N GLY A 932 -2.36 -31.25 18.65
CA GLY A 932 -2.46 -31.65 20.05
C GLY A 932 -3.91 -31.67 20.56
N ASP A 933 -4.05 -31.47 21.87
CA ASP A 933 -5.36 -31.39 22.53
C ASP A 933 -5.94 -29.97 22.47
N LEU A 934 -7.27 -29.88 22.43
CA LEU A 934 -8.02 -28.64 22.63
C LEU A 934 -8.73 -28.69 23.99
N THR A 935 -8.58 -27.64 24.80
CA THR A 935 -9.35 -27.45 26.03
C THR A 935 -10.12 -26.14 26.00
N LEU A 936 -11.45 -26.22 26.13
CA LEU A 936 -12.30 -25.06 26.40
C LEU A 936 -12.66 -25.06 27.88
N GLU A 937 -12.10 -24.13 28.65
CA GLU A 937 -12.46 -23.95 30.06
C GLU A 937 -13.78 -23.16 30.18
N THR A 938 -14.42 -23.20 31.36
CA THR A 938 -15.62 -22.39 31.61
C THR A 938 -15.34 -20.91 31.35
N GLY A 939 -16.18 -20.30 30.51
CA GLY A 939 -16.05 -18.91 30.06
C GLY A 939 -15.11 -18.70 28.86
N GLY A 940 -14.47 -19.75 28.33
CA GLY A 940 -13.82 -19.74 27.02
C GLY A 940 -14.84 -19.98 25.90
N THR A 941 -14.57 -19.43 24.71
CA THR A 941 -15.49 -19.47 23.57
C THR A 941 -14.80 -20.01 22.33
N VAL A 942 -15.49 -20.84 21.55
CA VAL A 942 -15.15 -21.16 20.16
C VAL A 942 -16.25 -20.66 19.23
N VAL A 943 -15.89 -20.09 18.08
CA VAL A 943 -16.81 -19.47 17.12
C VAL A 943 -16.58 -20.05 15.73
N PHE A 944 -17.67 -20.42 15.06
CA PHE A 944 -17.70 -20.95 13.70
C PHE A 944 -18.64 -20.11 12.84
N ASP A 945 -18.26 -19.81 11.60
CA ASP A 945 -19.16 -19.29 10.58
C ASP A 945 -19.78 -20.42 9.73
N ILE A 946 -21.04 -20.24 9.33
CA ILE A 946 -21.78 -21.15 8.44
C ILE A 946 -22.55 -20.37 7.39
N ALA A 947 -22.80 -21.00 6.24
CA ALA A 947 -23.59 -20.41 5.17
C ALA A 947 -24.65 -21.40 4.67
N THR A 948 -24.31 -22.22 3.67
CA THR A 948 -25.19 -23.26 3.14
C THR A 948 -24.79 -24.63 3.67
N SER A 949 -25.66 -25.65 3.55
CA SER A 949 -25.34 -27.01 3.98
C SER A 949 -23.98 -27.49 3.42
N GLY A 950 -23.08 -27.91 4.30
CA GLY A 950 -21.69 -28.29 3.97
C GLY A 950 -20.69 -27.15 3.83
N SER A 951 -21.13 -25.88 3.87
CA SER A 951 -20.27 -24.70 3.89
C SER A 951 -20.19 -24.17 5.32
N ASN A 952 -19.13 -24.57 6.03
CA ASN A 952 -18.89 -24.18 7.41
C ASN A 952 -17.41 -24.12 7.73
N ASP A 953 -17.08 -23.31 8.71
CA ASP A 953 -15.79 -23.39 9.36
C ASP A 953 -15.65 -24.68 10.15
N LYS A 954 -14.41 -25.15 10.29
CA LYS A 954 -14.09 -26.41 10.93
C LYS A 954 -12.88 -26.29 11.85
N LEU A 955 -12.97 -26.93 12.99
CA LEU A 955 -11.85 -27.08 13.93
C LEU A 955 -11.45 -28.55 13.98
N ALA A 956 -10.27 -28.85 13.46
CA ALA A 956 -9.73 -30.20 13.42
C ALA A 956 -8.74 -30.41 14.58
N VAL A 957 -9.10 -31.27 15.53
CA VAL A 957 -8.30 -31.59 16.71
C VAL A 957 -7.69 -32.99 16.55
N GLY A 958 -6.38 -33.08 16.39
CA GLY A 958 -5.66 -34.35 16.29
C GLY A 958 -5.63 -35.14 17.61
N GLY A 959 -5.78 -34.45 18.75
CA GLY A 959 -5.83 -35.03 20.09
C GLY A 959 -7.23 -35.08 20.70
N ASN A 960 -7.27 -34.91 22.03
CA ASN A 960 -8.51 -34.87 22.80
C ASN A 960 -9.17 -33.49 22.71
N LEU A 961 -10.48 -33.47 22.46
CA LEU A 961 -11.34 -32.30 22.68
C LEU A 961 -11.94 -32.38 24.08
N ASN A 962 -11.45 -31.54 25.01
CA ASN A 962 -12.11 -31.33 26.29
C ASN A 962 -13.13 -30.18 26.14
N ALA A 963 -14.38 -30.58 25.88
CA ALA A 963 -15.50 -29.68 25.71
C ALA A 963 -15.95 -29.08 27.07
N GLY A 964 -15.96 -27.76 27.10
CA GLY A 964 -16.48 -26.87 28.15
C GLY A 964 -16.77 -25.52 27.51
N GLY A 965 -17.08 -24.48 28.29
CA GLY A 965 -17.27 -23.13 27.75
C GLY A 965 -18.40 -23.03 26.72
N THR A 966 -18.31 -22.07 25.81
CA THR A 966 -19.37 -21.76 24.84
C THR A 966 -18.96 -22.12 23.41
N LEU A 967 -19.82 -22.83 22.68
CA LEU A 967 -19.75 -22.91 21.21
C LEU A 967 -20.72 -21.89 20.63
N THR A 968 -20.21 -21.00 19.80
CA THR A 968 -20.98 -20.00 19.07
C THR A 968 -20.98 -20.34 17.58
N LEU A 969 -22.16 -20.25 16.97
CA LEU A 969 -22.34 -20.42 15.55
C LEU A 969 -22.89 -19.11 14.97
N VAL A 970 -22.26 -18.62 13.91
CA VAL A 970 -22.66 -17.39 13.22
C VAL A 970 -23.10 -17.77 11.81
N HIS A 971 -24.30 -17.36 11.42
CA HIS A 971 -24.78 -17.58 10.06
C HIS A 971 -24.46 -16.36 9.20
N ASP A 972 -23.77 -16.60 8.09
CA ASP A 972 -23.36 -15.56 7.16
C ASP A 972 -24.58 -14.78 6.66
N ALA A 973 -24.49 -13.45 6.69
CA ALA A 973 -25.60 -12.58 6.36
C ALA A 973 -25.94 -12.60 4.85
N ALA A 974 -24.99 -12.97 3.99
CA ALA A 974 -25.21 -13.11 2.56
C ALA A 974 -25.76 -14.49 2.18
N ALA A 975 -25.76 -15.46 3.10
CA ALA A 975 -26.25 -16.80 2.85
C ALA A 975 -27.79 -16.89 2.86
N PRO A 976 -28.39 -17.80 2.07
CA PRO A 976 -29.81 -18.11 2.15
C PRO A 976 -30.24 -18.54 3.56
N ALA A 977 -31.51 -18.35 3.91
CA ALA A 977 -32.02 -18.83 5.19
C ALA A 977 -31.92 -20.36 5.30
N LEU A 978 -31.49 -20.82 6.48
CA LEU A 978 -31.35 -22.24 6.81
C LEU A 978 -32.66 -23.01 6.67
N ALA A 979 -32.56 -24.27 6.25
CA ALA A 979 -33.67 -25.18 5.99
C ALA A 979 -33.49 -26.54 6.67
N ALA A 980 -34.60 -27.27 6.84
CA ALA A 980 -34.55 -28.63 7.37
C ALA A 980 -33.74 -29.55 6.44
N GLY A 981 -32.75 -30.24 7.00
CA GLY A 981 -31.81 -31.09 6.28
C GLY A 981 -30.40 -30.50 6.16
N ASP A 982 -30.22 -29.21 6.43
CA ASP A 982 -28.89 -28.58 6.45
C ASP A 982 -28.03 -29.21 7.55
N ALA A 983 -26.76 -29.46 7.25
CA ALA A 983 -25.79 -30.04 8.17
C ALA A 983 -24.42 -29.39 8.02
N PHE A 984 -23.75 -29.19 9.15
CA PHE A 984 -22.47 -28.49 9.27
C PHE A 984 -21.51 -29.34 10.09
N ASP A 985 -20.35 -29.65 9.52
CA ASP A 985 -19.32 -30.49 10.12
C ASP A 985 -18.25 -29.62 10.80
N LEU A 986 -18.51 -29.26 12.06
CA LEU A 986 -17.78 -28.20 12.75
C LEU A 986 -16.50 -28.71 13.45
N LEU A 987 -16.48 -29.98 13.85
CA LEU A 987 -15.47 -30.50 14.78
C LEU A 987 -14.96 -31.88 14.36
N ASP A 988 -13.66 -32.00 14.12
CA ASP A 988 -12.99 -33.30 14.15
C ASP A 988 -12.21 -33.45 15.45
N PHE A 989 -12.22 -34.64 16.04
CA PHE A 989 -11.44 -34.97 17.24
C PHE A 989 -11.09 -36.45 17.31
N ALA A 990 -9.92 -36.78 17.88
CA ALA A 990 -9.56 -38.18 18.10
C ALA A 990 -10.31 -38.79 19.28
N THR A 991 -10.47 -38.03 20.36
CA THR A 991 -11.31 -38.37 21.53
C THR A 991 -12.02 -37.12 22.03
N LEU A 992 -13.12 -37.31 22.76
CA LEU A 992 -13.89 -36.23 23.36
C LEU A 992 -14.15 -36.51 24.84
N ASP A 993 -13.89 -35.51 25.67
CA ASP A 993 -14.26 -35.44 27.08
C ASP A 993 -15.13 -34.20 27.32
N GLY A 994 -16.01 -34.25 28.33
CA GLY A 994 -16.82 -33.08 28.73
C GLY A 994 -18.05 -32.79 27.86
N VAL A 995 -18.63 -31.61 28.06
CA VAL A 995 -19.78 -31.06 27.33
C VAL A 995 -19.65 -29.53 27.30
N PHE A 996 -20.11 -28.86 26.24
CA PHE A 996 -20.20 -27.40 26.22
C PHE A 996 -21.12 -26.89 27.34
N ASP A 997 -20.68 -25.84 28.04
CA ASP A 997 -21.48 -25.15 29.06
C ASP A 997 -22.67 -24.41 28.41
N GLU A 998 -22.50 -23.90 27.19
CA GLU A 998 -23.52 -23.18 26.41
C GLU A 998 -23.35 -23.39 24.90
N LEU A 999 -24.48 -23.42 24.17
CA LEU A 999 -24.52 -23.32 22.71
C LEU A 999 -25.21 -22.02 22.33
N SER A 1000 -24.48 -21.10 21.69
CA SER A 1000 -25.01 -19.86 21.15
C SER A 1000 -25.24 -20.02 19.66
N LEU A 1001 -26.49 -20.29 19.27
CA LEU A 1001 -26.85 -20.67 17.90
C LEU A 1001 -27.75 -19.60 17.24
N PRO A 1002 -27.67 -19.40 15.91
CA PRO A 1002 -28.53 -18.48 15.20
C PRO A 1002 -30.01 -18.86 15.36
N THR A 1003 -30.87 -17.84 15.41
CA THR A 1003 -32.32 -18.04 15.41
C THR A 1003 -32.78 -18.60 14.07
N LEU A 1004 -33.60 -19.64 14.11
CA LEU A 1004 -34.19 -20.27 12.92
C LEU A 1004 -35.61 -19.76 12.67
N ASN A 1005 -36.09 -19.91 11.43
CA ASN A 1005 -37.49 -19.65 11.07
C ASN A 1005 -38.44 -20.56 11.88
N ALA A 1006 -39.65 -20.10 12.16
CA ALA A 1006 -40.62 -20.90 12.92
C ALA A 1006 -40.89 -22.23 12.19
N SER A 1007 -40.92 -23.33 12.95
CA SER A 1007 -40.99 -24.73 12.45
C SER A 1007 -39.64 -25.35 12.06
N LEU A 1008 -38.51 -24.73 12.38
CA LEU A 1008 -37.19 -25.35 12.35
C LEU A 1008 -36.57 -25.38 13.75
N ARG A 1009 -35.66 -26.33 13.99
CA ARG A 1009 -34.87 -26.40 15.22
C ARG A 1009 -33.48 -26.95 14.93
N TRP A 1010 -32.54 -26.64 15.82
CA TRP A 1010 -31.23 -27.27 15.83
C TRP A 1010 -31.32 -28.69 16.41
N ASN A 1011 -30.63 -29.64 15.77
CA ASN A 1011 -30.40 -30.98 16.25
C ASN A 1011 -28.91 -31.14 16.61
N THR A 1012 -28.67 -31.25 17.92
CA THR A 1012 -27.33 -31.33 18.52
C THR A 1012 -26.87 -32.76 18.81
N SER A 1013 -27.67 -33.77 18.46
CA SER A 1013 -27.41 -35.17 18.85
C SER A 1013 -26.11 -35.74 18.28
N ARG A 1014 -25.66 -35.21 17.13
CA ARG A 1014 -24.42 -35.62 16.44
C ARG A 1014 -23.22 -34.74 16.78
N LEU A 1015 -23.41 -33.62 17.48
CA LEU A 1015 -22.33 -32.66 17.75
C LEU A 1015 -21.19 -33.27 18.58
N LEU A 1016 -21.51 -33.98 19.67
CA LEU A 1016 -20.51 -34.57 20.57
C LEU A 1016 -20.07 -35.99 20.16
N THR A 1017 -20.55 -36.51 19.04
CA THR A 1017 -20.22 -37.87 18.57
C THR A 1017 -19.58 -37.88 17.19
N GLU A 1018 -20.01 -36.98 16.32
CA GLU A 1018 -19.57 -36.87 14.93
C GLU A 1018 -19.14 -35.43 14.57
N GLY A 1019 -19.21 -34.47 15.50
CA GLY A 1019 -18.86 -33.07 15.23
C GLY A 1019 -19.90 -32.27 14.45
N ILE A 1020 -21.04 -32.89 14.12
CA ILE A 1020 -22.01 -32.34 13.17
C ILE A 1020 -23.18 -31.70 13.90
N LEU A 1021 -23.50 -30.45 13.53
CA LEU A 1021 -24.73 -29.77 13.88
C LEU A 1021 -25.66 -29.71 12.67
N SER A 1022 -26.95 -29.97 12.85
CA SER A 1022 -27.90 -29.99 11.74
C SER A 1022 -29.21 -29.30 12.07
N VAL A 1023 -29.93 -28.85 11.03
CA VAL A 1023 -31.26 -28.26 11.13
C VAL A 1023 -32.31 -29.31 10.78
N GLU A 1024 -33.35 -29.42 11.60
CA GLU A 1024 -34.47 -30.32 11.34
C GLU A 1024 -35.83 -29.62 11.47
N ALA A 1025 -36.88 -30.28 11.03
CA ALA A 1025 -38.24 -29.78 11.20
C ALA A 1025 -38.64 -29.74 12.68
N GLY A 1026 -39.05 -28.57 13.15
CA GLY A 1026 -39.68 -28.33 14.45
C GLY A 1026 -41.20 -28.45 14.42
N LEU A 1027 -41.85 -28.17 15.56
CA LEU A 1027 -43.31 -28.09 15.63
C LEU A 1027 -43.80 -26.68 15.29
N VAL A 1028 -44.83 -26.58 14.45
CA VAL A 1028 -45.51 -25.31 14.20
C VAL A 1028 -46.09 -24.79 15.52
N GLY A 1029 -45.71 -23.59 15.94
CA GLY A 1029 -46.12 -22.97 17.21
C GLY A 1029 -45.16 -23.20 18.38
N ASP A 1030 -44.11 -24.00 18.24
CA ASP A 1030 -43.05 -24.20 19.24
C ASP A 1030 -41.99 -23.10 19.08
N PHE A 1031 -42.35 -21.89 19.49
CA PHE A 1031 -41.58 -20.67 19.28
C PHE A 1031 -40.35 -20.57 20.18
N ASN A 1032 -40.23 -21.39 21.23
CA ASN A 1032 -38.98 -21.52 22.01
C ASN A 1032 -38.18 -22.79 21.65
N SER A 1033 -38.67 -23.61 20.72
CA SER A 1033 -38.03 -24.85 20.25
C SER A 1033 -37.75 -25.90 21.34
N ASP A 1034 -38.52 -25.90 22.43
CA ASP A 1034 -38.36 -26.87 23.52
C ASP A 1034 -38.97 -28.25 23.22
N GLY A 1035 -39.62 -28.40 22.06
CA GLY A 1035 -40.27 -29.62 21.59
C GLY A 1035 -41.72 -29.76 22.06
N ILE A 1036 -42.28 -28.75 22.73
CA ILE A 1036 -43.64 -28.74 23.28
C ILE A 1036 -44.32 -27.39 23.02
N VAL A 1037 -45.38 -27.37 22.20
CA VAL A 1037 -46.18 -26.16 22.01
C VAL A 1037 -47.02 -25.87 23.25
N ASN A 1038 -46.63 -24.88 24.06
CA ASN A 1038 -47.25 -24.56 25.35
C ASN A 1038 -47.32 -23.04 25.61
N LEU A 1039 -47.53 -22.65 26.87
CA LEU A 1039 -47.68 -21.23 27.25
C LEU A 1039 -46.37 -20.44 27.20
N ALA A 1040 -45.22 -21.11 27.24
CA ALA A 1040 -43.91 -20.48 27.05
C ALA A 1040 -43.80 -19.91 25.62
N ASP A 1041 -44.26 -20.64 24.61
CA ASP A 1041 -44.26 -20.16 23.22
C ASP A 1041 -45.14 -18.94 23.02
N TYR A 1042 -46.30 -18.92 23.70
CA TYR A 1042 -47.17 -17.75 23.68
C TYR A 1042 -46.45 -16.49 24.18
N THR A 1043 -45.55 -16.63 25.17
CA THR A 1043 -44.77 -15.49 25.64
C THR A 1043 -43.78 -15.00 24.61
N VAL A 1044 -43.15 -15.90 23.83
CA VAL A 1044 -42.28 -15.53 22.71
C VAL A 1044 -43.07 -14.73 21.68
N TRP A 1045 -44.18 -15.27 21.15
CA TRP A 1045 -45.03 -14.56 20.19
C TRP A 1045 -45.51 -13.20 20.69
N ARG A 1046 -46.01 -13.14 21.94
CA ARG A 1046 -46.54 -11.90 22.51
C ARG A 1046 -45.45 -10.83 22.60
N ASP A 1047 -44.25 -11.22 23.00
CA ASP A 1047 -43.15 -10.29 23.24
C ASP A 1047 -42.52 -9.82 21.92
N THR A 1048 -42.69 -10.58 20.83
CA THR A 1048 -42.20 -10.25 19.48
C THR A 1048 -43.31 -9.79 18.51
N LEU A 1049 -44.56 -9.64 18.95
CA LEU A 1049 -45.71 -9.29 18.11
C LEU A 1049 -45.48 -7.98 17.34
N GLY A 1050 -45.65 -8.05 16.01
CA GLY A 1050 -45.45 -6.93 15.09
C GLY A 1050 -44.05 -6.82 14.51
N SER A 1051 -43.13 -7.73 14.84
CA SER A 1051 -41.81 -7.82 14.19
C SER A 1051 -41.96 -8.25 12.73
N VAL A 1052 -41.01 -7.82 11.88
CA VAL A 1052 -40.96 -8.12 10.45
C VAL A 1052 -39.52 -8.47 10.04
N GLY A 1053 -39.33 -9.35 9.05
CA GLY A 1053 -38.01 -9.84 8.58
C GLY A 1053 -37.91 -11.37 8.56
N GLY A 1054 -36.74 -11.89 8.16
CA GLY A 1054 -36.43 -13.32 8.23
C GLY A 1054 -35.88 -13.75 9.60
N GLY A 1055 -35.83 -15.06 9.89
CA GLY A 1055 -35.29 -15.59 11.14
C GLY A 1055 -36.18 -15.35 12.36
N LEU A 1056 -37.48 -15.12 12.15
CA LEU A 1056 -38.44 -14.83 13.21
C LEU A 1056 -38.98 -16.14 13.81
N ALA A 1057 -38.58 -16.43 15.05
CA ALA A 1057 -38.98 -17.67 15.74
C ALA A 1057 -40.50 -17.85 15.89
N ALA A 1058 -41.27 -16.75 15.91
CA ALA A 1058 -42.74 -16.77 16.05
C ALA A 1058 -43.51 -16.38 14.78
N ASP A 1059 -42.87 -16.41 13.61
CA ASP A 1059 -43.50 -16.30 12.28
C ASP A 1059 -43.85 -17.71 11.78
N ALA A 1060 -44.96 -18.26 12.28
CA ALA A 1060 -45.40 -19.63 12.06
C ALA A 1060 -45.84 -19.93 10.62
N ASN A 1061 -46.25 -18.90 9.87
CA ASN A 1061 -46.70 -19.04 8.49
C ASN A 1061 -45.60 -18.72 7.46
N ALA A 1062 -44.42 -18.28 7.94
CA ALA A 1062 -43.26 -17.89 7.15
C ALA A 1062 -43.55 -16.74 6.16
N ASP A 1063 -44.43 -15.81 6.52
CA ASP A 1063 -44.76 -14.63 5.71
C ASP A 1063 -43.87 -13.41 6.01
N LEU A 1064 -42.83 -13.61 6.82
CA LEU A 1064 -41.85 -12.63 7.27
C LEU A 1064 -42.44 -11.59 8.24
N ARG A 1065 -43.52 -11.91 8.93
CA ARG A 1065 -44.18 -11.04 9.91
C ARG A 1065 -44.75 -11.84 11.07
N ILE A 1066 -44.64 -11.29 12.28
CA ILE A 1066 -45.31 -11.85 13.46
C ILE A 1066 -46.62 -11.11 13.69
N ASP A 1067 -47.75 -11.76 13.41
CA ASP A 1067 -49.09 -11.21 13.60
C ASP A 1067 -50.09 -12.21 14.20
N MET A 1068 -51.38 -11.98 13.95
CA MET A 1068 -52.45 -12.78 14.53
C MET A 1068 -52.56 -14.17 13.89
N ASP A 1069 -52.11 -14.34 12.65
CA ASP A 1069 -52.15 -15.63 11.96
C ASP A 1069 -51.15 -16.61 12.61
N ASP A 1070 -50.03 -16.12 13.13
CA ASP A 1070 -49.07 -16.93 13.91
C ASP A 1070 -49.61 -17.36 15.26
N TYR A 1071 -50.35 -16.46 15.93
CA TYR A 1071 -51.07 -16.83 17.14
C TYR A 1071 -52.12 -17.91 16.88
N LEU A 1072 -52.80 -17.85 15.74
CA LEU A 1072 -53.75 -18.90 15.35
C LEU A 1072 -53.03 -20.23 15.09
N ALA A 1073 -51.84 -20.20 14.50
CA ALA A 1073 -51.00 -21.37 14.31
C ALA A 1073 -50.53 -21.97 15.65
N TRP A 1074 -50.02 -21.16 16.58
CA TRP A 1074 -49.70 -21.59 17.95
C TRP A 1074 -50.93 -22.22 18.63
N LYS A 1075 -52.06 -21.52 18.60
CA LYS A 1075 -53.30 -21.98 19.26
C LYS A 1075 -53.81 -23.30 18.67
N ALA A 1076 -53.66 -23.52 17.37
CA ALA A 1076 -54.06 -24.75 16.71
C ALA A 1076 -53.18 -25.95 17.12
N ASN A 1077 -51.92 -25.69 17.48
CA ASN A 1077 -50.94 -26.71 17.84
C ASN A 1077 -50.70 -26.84 19.35
N PHE A 1078 -51.36 -26.04 20.20
CA PHE A 1078 -51.18 -26.06 21.65
C PHE A 1078 -51.36 -27.48 22.23
N GLY A 1079 -50.32 -27.96 22.92
CA GLY A 1079 -50.21 -29.30 23.47
C GLY A 1079 -49.56 -30.33 22.53
N ALA A 1080 -49.18 -29.94 21.31
CA ALA A 1080 -48.37 -30.79 20.43
C ALA A 1080 -46.99 -31.01 21.07
N THR A 1081 -46.50 -32.24 20.98
CA THR A 1081 -45.20 -32.67 21.51
C THR A 1081 -44.49 -33.50 20.47
N MET A 1082 -43.18 -33.33 20.36
CA MET A 1082 -42.37 -34.23 19.56
C MET A 1082 -42.15 -35.55 20.31
N PRO A 1083 -41.97 -36.68 19.59
CA PRO A 1083 -41.53 -37.91 20.21
C PRO A 1083 -40.24 -37.66 20.99
N ALA A 1084 -40.21 -38.06 22.26
CA ALA A 1084 -39.02 -37.90 23.08
C ALA A 1084 -37.79 -38.52 22.37
N PRO A 1085 -36.61 -37.88 22.44
CA PRO A 1085 -35.39 -38.44 21.88
C PRO A 1085 -35.20 -39.88 22.40
N ARG A 1086 -34.97 -40.83 21.50
CA ARG A 1086 -34.50 -42.16 21.91
C ARG A 1086 -33.07 -41.99 22.40
N PHE A 1087 -32.91 -41.84 23.71
CA PHE A 1087 -31.64 -42.11 24.35
C PHE A 1087 -31.39 -43.62 24.25
N ASP A 1088 -30.62 -44.06 23.26
CA ASP A 1088 -29.87 -45.29 23.44
C ASP A 1088 -28.87 -44.99 24.56
N GLN A 1089 -29.18 -45.49 25.75
CA GLN A 1089 -28.25 -45.46 26.87
C GLN A 1089 -27.02 -46.29 26.47
N SER A 1090 -26.01 -45.63 25.90
CA SER A 1090 -24.64 -46.09 26.12
C SER A 1090 -24.45 -46.11 27.63
N GLN A 1091 -24.02 -47.25 28.16
CA GLN A 1091 -23.72 -47.39 29.58
C GLN A 1091 -22.64 -46.37 29.94
N VAL A 1092 -23.06 -45.27 30.56
CA VAL A 1092 -22.16 -44.41 31.33
C VAL A 1092 -21.45 -45.33 32.33
N PRO A 1093 -20.12 -45.47 32.31
CA PRO A 1093 -19.41 -46.21 33.33
C PRO A 1093 -19.69 -45.55 34.68
N GLU A 1094 -20.40 -46.25 35.57
CA GLU A 1094 -20.65 -45.72 36.91
C GLU A 1094 -19.30 -45.44 37.60
N PRO A 1095 -19.07 -44.22 38.13
CA PRO A 1095 -17.92 -43.99 38.98
C PRO A 1095 -18.05 -44.92 40.18
N SER A 1096 -17.05 -45.78 40.35
CA SER A 1096 -16.96 -46.76 41.42
C SER A 1096 -17.44 -46.21 42.78
N ALA A 1097 -18.65 -46.61 43.17
CA ALA A 1097 -19.31 -46.24 44.44
C ALA A 1097 -18.58 -46.78 45.71
N TRP A 1098 -17.33 -47.24 45.58
CA TRP A 1098 -16.52 -47.76 46.67
C TRP A 1098 -15.75 -46.67 47.44
N LEU A 1099 -15.54 -45.48 46.86
CA LEU A 1099 -14.80 -44.39 47.52
C LEU A 1099 -15.67 -43.53 48.46
N LEU A 1100 -16.98 -43.47 48.25
CA LEU A 1100 -17.92 -42.78 49.16
C LEU A 1100 -18.31 -43.63 50.39
N ALA A 1101 -18.04 -44.94 50.37
CA ALA A 1101 -18.26 -45.82 51.52
C ALA A 1101 -17.09 -45.82 52.53
N ILE A 1102 -15.90 -45.32 52.15
CA ILE A 1102 -14.71 -45.27 53.04
C ILE A 1102 -14.58 -43.91 53.75
N SER A 1103 -15.10 -42.82 53.18
CA SER A 1103 -15.06 -41.48 53.80
C SER A 1103 -16.05 -41.31 54.97
N LEU A 1104 -17.09 -42.15 55.07
CA LEU A 1104 -18.06 -42.12 56.18
C LEU A 1104 -17.64 -42.94 57.42
N VAL A 1105 -16.53 -43.68 57.38
CA VAL A 1105 -15.97 -44.39 58.56
C VAL A 1105 -14.78 -43.64 59.18
N GLY A 1106 -14.20 -42.64 58.49
CA GLY A 1106 -13.00 -41.92 58.95
C GLY A 1106 -13.22 -40.73 59.89
N VAL A 1107 -14.44 -40.18 60.00
CA VAL A 1107 -14.69 -38.90 60.71
C VAL A 1107 -15.21 -39.06 62.16
N SER A 1108 -15.30 -40.30 62.67
CA SER A 1108 -15.63 -40.52 64.09
C SER A 1108 -14.42 -40.68 65.03
N TRP A 1109 -13.20 -40.37 64.58
CA TRP A 1109 -11.98 -40.53 65.39
C TRP A 1109 -11.02 -39.34 65.30
N ARG A 1110 -11.42 -38.16 65.77
CA ARG A 1110 -10.52 -37.13 66.36
C ARG A 1110 -11.28 -35.95 66.96
N ALA A 1111 -12.03 -36.22 68.02
CA ALA A 1111 -12.24 -35.27 69.10
C ALA A 1111 -11.81 -35.97 70.39
N ILE A 1112 -10.53 -35.82 70.78
CA ILE A 1112 -9.98 -35.95 72.14
C ILE A 1112 -8.49 -35.57 72.08
N ARG A 1113 -8.16 -34.48 72.80
CA ARG A 1113 -6.85 -34.05 73.34
C ARG A 1113 -5.78 -33.47 72.41
N GLY A 1114 -5.33 -32.27 72.77
CA GLY A 1114 -4.03 -31.70 72.40
C GLY A 1114 -4.13 -30.21 72.19
#